data_AF-A0A1J5DZU5-F1
#
_entry.id   AF-A0A1J5DZU5-F1
#
_cell.length_a   1.000
_cell.length_b   1.000
_cell.length_c   1.000
_cell.angle_alpha   90.00
_cell.angle_beta   90.00
_cell.angle_gamma   90.00
#
_symmetry.space_group_name_H-M   'P 1'
#
loop_
_entity.id
_entity.type
_entity.pdbx_description
1 polymer ?
#
loop_
_entity_poly.entity_id
_entity_poly.type
_entity_poly.pdbx_seq_one_letter_code
_entity_poly.pdbx_strand_id
1 'polypeptide(L)'
;MNKREECAAQADATGVEMKVFVRALGFLAILAALSVISACDDDDKSNPTGDVLVDGDLQLDDTSELSDLGDTDATTQGDGINDGTTIVEPERVTCPKTLVAPATGLCSYTAGDSMLLIEGQVLAGTTIYENGAVLIDRTSQNAKITCVGCDCDSATGASTASVLSCAKGVISPGLINPHDHITYAVGRPQGHGDERFDHRNDWRRGLRQHTEVGNYPGVDKTREGVLYGELRMLFGGATSVTGAIGTANTSGLLRNLDNGAYTEGLAGIDVKYQTFPLGDVDGTMLAQGCAYPSIDSESELGANIYMPHISEGIDNETHNEFGCTSGGETGSRDLIAENTTIVHGIGLSAADIQLVANRGAKLIWSPRSNVDLYGNTASVTTYKHLGVNIALGTDWSTSGSMNVPRELRCADELNRNYFGNVFTDQDLWLMSTYNSAVAMGAETQIGLLAVGYIADIAIFDGTDRAEYRAIIEASPETVALVMRGGTPLLGDTAIMSGLMGAQASTCETETVCGREKLVCAQADAGITMAAIRGAVNTNSYELYFCDDPLNEPSCVPFRPGDYVGMTSATDQDGDGIDDVDDNCPTIFNPVRVMDGTAQPDTDNDGFGDVCDVCPLNEGGCELPDPTDRDKDTIENFQDNCPNVANTDQADADDDGTGDLCDSCPNYANPGNGACLTTIYDIKQGVTAVGTSVLLQDVVVTGSAAGEGFFVQVHPDDAGYVSAEYSGLYVFARGLTPFPAQGDRLTLQGAVAEWYGQLQLSSSSVTINSSNNALPAPTAAVPANIVAGGNMQAAYEGVLITVSNVTVSAVQPAPGPGETAPTDAFVVNNGLRVDNFFYTVTPMPQLNDTYEAITGVLRWSNDFSKLEPRGPSDMGPPVLLAFDSQGTFLEAGTTGVPTPELQVRMSAAVVSDTVIALTYPTPAVLTGPATVTVLAGQASANLTLTGVAANTTPAVVTATLDGRSEDALVRVYGAAEVRQVVAVTPDPATVRISGTVDLTVELNLPAGANEQVTLVASSAAISVVSPMTVPQGQVTGTFTVTAGAAAVAGETVTASIGASSAFATVDVVETPQTGLIITEVFYNGTGADDGFEWVKLYNGTSAAIDLSGYSIGYAGAGYSVGKYALSGTVAPGGCFVAGGVASDASNGSPVYNLAQDFDPDIQNSGAVADAVGLFHNAASAITDASVPIDAVIYGTTNSGGLVDETGTAGNVDVGNAPATNSIRRLGDGTWEFNPAPTPNLCPPF
;
A
#
# COMPACT_ATOMS: atom_id res chain seq x y z
N MET A 1 -12.09 -27.63 -52.89
CA MET A 1 -12.84 -28.26 -54.00
C MET A 1 -13.55 -29.51 -53.48
N ASN A 2 -14.88 -29.48 -53.37
CA ASN A 2 -15.86 -30.57 -53.58
C ASN A 2 -15.60 -31.95 -52.92
N LYS A 3 -16.39 -32.36 -51.92
CA LYS A 3 -17.75 -32.95 -52.06
C LYS A 3 -18.33 -33.52 -50.73
N ARG A 4 -19.63 -33.21 -50.52
CA ARG A 4 -20.76 -34.02 -49.95
C ARG A 4 -20.87 -34.18 -48.43
N GLU A 5 -21.95 -33.67 -47.79
CA GLU A 5 -23.38 -34.14 -47.74
C GLU A 5 -23.53 -35.41 -46.88
N GLU A 6 -24.43 -35.55 -45.88
CA GLU A 6 -25.90 -35.44 -45.97
C GLU A 6 -26.64 -35.51 -44.58
N CYS A 7 -27.73 -34.70 -44.46
CA CYS A 7 -29.01 -34.83 -43.68
C CYS A 7 -29.04 -35.09 -42.14
N ALA A 8 -29.52 -34.21 -41.23
CA ALA A 8 -30.81 -33.48 -41.05
C ALA A 8 -31.97 -34.25 -40.33
N ALA A 9 -32.47 -33.76 -39.17
CA ALA A 9 -33.80 -33.11 -39.02
C ALA A 9 -34.43 -33.12 -37.59
N GLN A 10 -34.79 -31.91 -37.12
CA GLN A 10 -36.04 -31.44 -36.46
C GLN A 10 -36.52 -31.98 -35.09
N ALA A 11 -36.63 -31.07 -34.11
CA ALA A 11 -37.93 -30.47 -33.72
C ALA A 11 -37.73 -29.18 -32.88
N ASP A 12 -38.51 -28.17 -33.24
CA ASP A 12 -38.51 -26.77 -32.78
C ASP A 12 -39.75 -26.51 -31.88
N ALA A 13 -39.71 -25.36 -31.19
CA ALA A 13 -40.81 -24.62 -30.55
C ALA A 13 -41.29 -25.04 -29.14
N THR A 14 -41.00 -24.20 -28.13
CA THR A 14 -41.88 -23.09 -27.70
C THR A 14 -41.18 -22.25 -26.64
N GLY A 15 -41.00 -20.95 -26.88
CA GLY A 15 -40.67 -19.97 -25.84
C GLY A 15 -41.93 -19.33 -25.24
N VAL A 16 -41.92 -19.06 -23.93
CA VAL A 16 -42.69 -18.01 -23.25
C VAL A 16 -41.95 -17.59 -21.97
N GLU A 17 -41.71 -16.28 -21.83
CA GLU A 17 -41.20 -15.58 -20.64
C GLU A 17 -42.08 -15.74 -19.39
N MET A 18 -41.51 -15.81 -18.18
CA MET A 18 -41.81 -14.86 -17.08
C MET A 18 -41.00 -15.07 -15.80
N LYS A 19 -40.52 -13.93 -15.31
CA LYS A 19 -39.94 -13.51 -14.01
C LYS A 19 -40.52 -14.09 -12.68
N VAL A 20 -39.61 -14.16 -11.69
CA VAL A 20 -39.73 -13.77 -10.24
C VAL A 20 -40.10 -14.82 -9.16
N PHE A 21 -39.14 -14.97 -8.22
CA PHE A 21 -39.17 -15.30 -6.77
C PHE A 21 -39.87 -16.57 -6.22
N VAL A 22 -39.14 -17.39 -5.44
CA VAL A 22 -39.29 -17.61 -3.97
C VAL A 22 -38.35 -18.74 -3.47
N ARG A 23 -37.66 -18.46 -2.35
CA ARG A 23 -36.88 -19.37 -1.49
C ARG A 23 -37.72 -20.53 -0.93
N ALA A 24 -37.12 -21.73 -0.72
CA ALA A 24 -37.05 -22.43 0.57
C ALA A 24 -36.71 -23.94 0.46
N LEU A 25 -35.68 -24.34 1.22
CA LEU A 25 -35.48 -25.57 2.03
C LEU A 25 -35.79 -26.97 1.44
N GLY A 26 -34.82 -27.88 1.62
CA GLY A 26 -35.14 -29.21 2.17
C GLY A 26 -34.32 -30.42 1.69
N PHE A 27 -33.13 -30.60 2.26
CA PHE A 27 -32.60 -31.85 2.84
C PHE A 27 -33.16 -33.25 2.42
N LEU A 28 -32.18 -34.11 2.06
CA LEU A 28 -31.98 -35.52 2.47
C LEU A 28 -32.69 -36.69 1.74
N ALA A 29 -31.82 -37.58 1.20
CA ALA A 29 -31.68 -39.01 1.53
C ALA A 29 -32.16 -40.13 0.56
N ILE A 30 -31.19 -41.04 0.31
CA ILE A 30 -31.24 -42.52 0.30
C ILE A 30 -31.27 -43.27 -1.06
N LEU A 31 -30.10 -43.84 -1.38
CA LEU A 31 -29.77 -45.25 -1.70
C LEU A 31 -30.82 -46.18 -2.34
N ALA A 32 -30.42 -46.81 -3.46
CA ALA A 32 -30.18 -48.26 -3.62
C ALA A 32 -30.69 -48.82 -4.97
N ALA A 33 -29.79 -49.42 -5.76
CA ALA A 33 -29.91 -50.82 -6.22
C ALA A 33 -28.72 -51.21 -7.12
N LEU A 34 -27.97 -52.24 -6.69
CA LEU A 34 -26.97 -52.97 -7.45
C LEU A 34 -27.55 -54.32 -7.92
N SER A 35 -27.13 -54.78 -9.10
CA SER A 35 -27.10 -56.17 -9.65
C SER A 35 -28.44 -56.82 -10.12
N VAL A 36 -28.55 -57.62 -11.20
CA VAL A 36 -27.64 -58.67 -11.73
C VAL A 36 -27.94 -59.12 -13.21
N ILE A 37 -26.91 -59.70 -13.86
CA ILE A 37 -26.83 -60.76 -14.93
C ILE A 37 -27.13 -60.36 -16.41
N SER A 38 -26.15 -60.39 -17.34
CA SER A 38 -25.40 -61.48 -18.03
C SER A 38 -26.16 -62.25 -19.12
N ALA A 39 -25.63 -62.24 -20.37
CA ALA A 39 -25.38 -63.42 -21.22
C ALA A 39 -24.89 -63.03 -22.64
N CYS A 40 -23.69 -63.49 -23.00
CA CYS A 40 -23.37 -64.41 -24.11
C CYS A 40 -21.98 -64.10 -24.71
N ASP A 41 -21.15 -65.14 -24.69
CA ASP A 41 -19.79 -65.27 -25.19
C ASP A 41 -19.79 -66.32 -26.32
N ASP A 42 -18.77 -66.33 -27.19
CA ASP A 42 -18.27 -67.52 -27.91
C ASP A 42 -16.97 -67.18 -28.69
N ASP A 43 -15.85 -67.63 -28.10
CA ASP A 43 -14.73 -68.42 -28.65
C ASP A 43 -14.08 -68.10 -30.03
N ASP A 44 -12.74 -67.96 -30.05
CA ASP A 44 -11.79 -69.06 -30.30
C ASP A 44 -10.39 -68.53 -30.77
N LYS A 45 -9.30 -68.89 -30.05
CA LYS A 45 -8.10 -69.63 -30.55
C LYS A 45 -6.74 -69.34 -29.87
N SER A 46 -5.99 -70.44 -29.79
CA SER A 46 -4.79 -70.78 -29.03
C SER A 46 -3.42 -70.59 -29.74
N ASN A 47 -2.39 -70.41 -28.89
CA ASN A 47 -0.91 -70.25 -28.97
C ASN A 47 -0.09 -71.44 -29.60
N PRO A 48 1.28 -71.57 -29.52
CA PRO A 48 2.49 -70.80 -29.96
C PRO A 48 3.52 -71.62 -30.83
N THR A 49 4.68 -71.04 -31.21
CA THR A 49 6.10 -71.51 -30.94
C THR A 49 7.13 -71.25 -32.06
N GLY A 50 8.37 -70.88 -31.69
CA GLY A 50 9.59 -71.23 -32.45
C GLY A 50 10.85 -70.36 -32.28
N ASP A 51 11.68 -70.66 -31.26
CA ASP A 51 13.17 -70.74 -31.22
C ASP A 51 14.11 -69.62 -31.72
N VAL A 52 15.04 -69.20 -30.84
CA VAL A 52 16.33 -68.54 -31.18
C VAL A 52 17.50 -69.27 -30.53
N LEU A 53 18.54 -69.56 -31.33
CA LEU A 53 19.86 -70.07 -30.94
C LEU A 53 20.91 -68.93 -30.92
N VAL A 54 21.60 -68.88 -29.79
CA VAL A 54 22.98 -68.49 -29.43
C VAL A 54 23.97 -68.02 -30.54
N ASP A 55 24.75 -67.00 -30.12
CA ASP A 55 26.24 -66.92 -30.11
C ASP A 55 26.94 -66.02 -31.15
N GLY A 56 27.94 -65.27 -30.67
CA GLY A 56 29.04 -64.82 -31.51
C GLY A 56 29.63 -63.43 -31.22
N ASP A 57 30.45 -63.36 -30.16
CA ASP A 57 31.64 -62.51 -29.94
C ASP A 57 32.13 -61.55 -31.06
N LEU A 58 32.62 -60.35 -30.68
CA LEU A 58 34.06 -60.02 -30.69
C LEU A 58 34.41 -58.55 -30.35
N GLN A 59 35.13 -58.42 -29.23
CA GLN A 59 36.35 -57.63 -28.97
C GLN A 59 36.50 -56.15 -29.38
N LEU A 60 36.72 -55.38 -28.30
CA LEU A 60 37.44 -54.12 -28.18
C LEU A 60 38.91 -54.20 -28.66
N ASP A 61 39.40 -53.14 -29.30
CA ASP A 61 40.80 -52.70 -29.22
C ASP A 61 40.92 -51.16 -29.40
N ASP A 62 42.07 -50.67 -28.98
CA ASP A 62 42.43 -49.45 -28.28
C ASP A 62 42.91 -48.25 -29.16
N THR A 63 42.97 -47.08 -28.52
CA THR A 63 43.78 -45.87 -28.80
C THR A 63 43.40 -44.81 -29.86
N SER A 64 43.36 -43.56 -29.32
CA SER A 64 43.88 -42.29 -29.84
C SER A 64 42.99 -41.35 -30.66
N GLU A 65 42.87 -40.13 -30.10
CA GLU A 65 42.61 -38.78 -30.64
C GLU A 65 41.83 -38.60 -31.95
N LEU A 66 40.83 -37.70 -31.90
CA LEU A 66 40.38 -36.73 -32.92
C LEU A 66 39.18 -35.97 -32.29
N SER A 67 39.31 -34.72 -31.82
CA SER A 67 39.00 -33.49 -32.58
C SER A 67 38.00 -33.69 -33.73
N ASP A 68 36.90 -32.93 -33.68
CA ASP A 68 35.84 -32.77 -34.69
C ASP A 68 34.62 -33.68 -34.52
N LEU A 69 33.59 -33.14 -33.83
CA LEU A 69 32.20 -33.48 -34.10
C LEU A 69 31.41 -32.17 -34.22
N GLY A 70 31.51 -31.57 -35.41
CA GLY A 70 30.41 -30.81 -35.96
C GLY A 70 29.22 -31.73 -36.22
N ASP A 71 28.06 -31.27 -35.74
CA ASP A 71 26.73 -31.41 -36.34
C ASP A 71 26.61 -32.35 -37.55
N THR A 72 26.01 -33.52 -37.32
CA THR A 72 25.24 -34.24 -38.35
C THR A 72 24.01 -34.88 -37.72
N ASP A 73 22.87 -34.22 -37.91
CA ASP A 73 21.60 -34.79 -38.41
C ASP A 73 21.26 -36.22 -37.94
N ALA A 74 20.40 -36.30 -36.92
CA ALA A 74 19.82 -37.54 -36.41
C ALA A 74 18.69 -38.02 -37.32
N THR A 75 18.94 -39.09 -38.10
CA THR A 75 17.85 -39.96 -38.56
C THR A 75 18.23 -41.45 -38.41
N THR A 76 17.32 -42.18 -37.77
CA THR A 76 17.12 -43.65 -37.73
C THR A 76 17.89 -44.53 -36.71
N GLN A 77 17.24 -44.75 -35.55
CA GLN A 77 16.58 -46.01 -35.12
C GLN A 77 17.14 -46.75 -33.87
N GLY A 78 16.24 -46.89 -32.86
CA GLY A 78 16.27 -47.84 -31.73
C GLY A 78 15.67 -47.24 -30.45
N ASP A 79 14.36 -46.98 -30.36
CA ASP A 79 13.32 -47.74 -29.61
C ASP A 79 13.35 -47.58 -28.06
N GLY A 80 12.42 -46.88 -27.41
CA GLY A 80 11.28 -46.12 -27.93
C GLY A 80 10.52 -45.31 -26.88
N ILE A 81 9.96 -44.19 -27.33
CA ILE A 81 8.68 -43.63 -26.91
C ILE A 81 8.05 -43.16 -28.23
N ASN A 82 6.88 -43.70 -28.58
CA ASN A 82 6.12 -43.17 -29.72
C ASN A 82 5.48 -41.85 -29.28
N ASP A 83 6.18 -40.78 -29.61
CA ASP A 83 5.72 -39.45 -30.03
C ASP A 83 4.19 -39.32 -30.24
N GLY A 84 3.53 -38.83 -29.20
CA GLY A 84 2.25 -38.13 -29.28
C GLY A 84 2.38 -36.61 -29.12
N THR A 85 3.61 -36.12 -28.92
CA THR A 85 3.96 -34.70 -28.78
C THR A 85 4.86 -34.31 -29.94
N THR A 86 4.25 -34.08 -31.11
CA THR A 86 4.96 -33.43 -32.22
C THR A 86 5.63 -32.18 -31.67
N ILE A 87 6.96 -32.16 -31.61
CA ILE A 87 7.72 -30.95 -31.34
C ILE A 87 7.34 -29.98 -32.46
N VAL A 88 6.51 -28.99 -32.13
CA VAL A 88 6.11 -27.96 -33.09
C VAL A 88 7.30 -27.04 -33.24
N GLU A 89 8.05 -27.25 -34.33
CA GLU A 89 9.11 -26.33 -34.71
C GLU A 89 8.53 -24.93 -34.95
N PRO A 90 9.25 -23.87 -34.54
CA PRO A 90 8.79 -22.50 -34.73
C PRO A 90 8.55 -22.20 -36.22
N GLU A 91 7.55 -21.38 -36.51
CA GLU A 91 7.30 -20.96 -37.89
C GLU A 91 8.43 -20.05 -38.36
N ARG A 92 9.17 -20.48 -39.39
CA ARG A 92 10.24 -19.66 -40.00
C ARG A 92 9.73 -18.94 -41.23
N VAL A 93 9.82 -17.60 -41.20
CA VAL A 93 9.46 -16.72 -42.31
C VAL A 93 10.69 -15.98 -42.80
N THR A 94 11.23 -16.37 -43.96
CA THR A 94 12.30 -15.61 -44.62
C THR A 94 11.72 -14.39 -45.33
N CYS A 95 12.02 -13.21 -44.84
CA CYS A 95 11.55 -11.97 -45.44
C CYS A 95 12.25 -11.68 -46.77
N PRO A 96 11.55 -11.08 -47.77
CA PRO A 96 12.12 -10.84 -49.10
C PRO A 96 13.33 -9.90 -49.13
N LYS A 97 13.52 -9.12 -48.07
CA LYS A 97 14.61 -8.16 -47.92
C LYS A 97 15.89 -8.89 -47.54
N THR A 98 16.99 -8.57 -48.21
CA THR A 98 18.32 -9.07 -47.83
C THR A 98 19.05 -8.00 -47.03
N LEU A 99 19.38 -8.31 -45.78
CA LEU A 99 20.20 -7.41 -44.95
C LEU A 99 21.68 -7.62 -45.26
N VAL A 100 22.44 -6.51 -45.25
CA VAL A 100 23.88 -6.53 -45.51
C VAL A 100 24.63 -6.30 -44.21
N ALA A 101 25.44 -7.27 -43.80
CA ALA A 101 26.27 -7.13 -42.62
C ALA A 101 27.25 -5.95 -42.78
N PRO A 102 27.41 -5.09 -41.76
CA PRO A 102 28.37 -3.99 -41.83
C PRO A 102 29.81 -4.51 -41.87
N ALA A 103 30.73 -3.67 -42.38
CA ALA A 103 32.15 -4.04 -42.45
C ALA A 103 32.81 -4.20 -41.06
N THR A 104 32.24 -3.56 -40.04
CA THR A 104 32.71 -3.59 -38.64
C THR A 104 31.50 -3.53 -37.70
N GLY A 105 31.51 -4.33 -36.64
CA GLY A 105 30.41 -4.40 -35.67
C GLY A 105 29.25 -5.28 -36.13
N LEU A 106 28.20 -5.37 -35.31
CA LEU A 106 27.01 -6.19 -35.57
C LEU A 106 25.97 -5.47 -36.44
N CYS A 107 25.77 -4.17 -36.17
CA CYS A 107 24.70 -3.39 -36.77
C CYS A 107 25.23 -2.12 -37.45
N SER A 108 24.50 -1.67 -38.47
CA SER A 108 24.66 -0.35 -39.07
C SER A 108 23.50 0.56 -38.67
N TYR A 109 23.78 1.85 -38.50
CA TYR A 109 22.77 2.84 -38.14
C TYR A 109 22.62 3.89 -39.24
N THR A 110 21.37 4.18 -39.60
CA THR A 110 20.98 5.28 -40.50
C THR A 110 20.05 6.22 -39.74
N ALA A 111 20.45 7.49 -39.62
CA ALA A 111 19.66 8.49 -38.91
C ALA A 111 18.36 8.84 -39.66
N GLY A 112 17.26 8.93 -38.92
CA GLY A 112 15.94 9.35 -39.38
C GLY A 112 15.25 10.26 -38.36
N ASP A 113 13.94 10.10 -38.19
CA ASP A 113 13.14 10.79 -37.19
C ASP A 113 13.00 9.98 -35.89
N SER A 114 11.95 10.26 -35.12
CA SER A 114 11.64 9.63 -33.83
C SER A 114 11.14 8.19 -33.93
N MET A 115 10.73 7.72 -35.11
CA MET A 115 10.46 6.29 -35.32
C MET A 115 11.79 5.53 -35.37
N LEU A 116 11.80 4.29 -34.87
CA LEU A 116 12.96 3.40 -34.94
C LEU A 116 12.57 2.08 -35.59
N LEU A 117 13.18 1.78 -36.74
CA LEU A 117 13.08 0.50 -37.42
C LEU A 117 14.33 -0.33 -37.10
N ILE A 118 14.14 -1.49 -36.47
CA ILE A 118 15.22 -2.43 -36.15
C ILE A 118 15.08 -3.63 -37.08
N GLU A 119 16.12 -3.99 -37.81
CA GLU A 119 16.11 -5.08 -38.79
C GLU A 119 17.10 -6.17 -38.40
N GLY A 120 16.71 -7.44 -38.51
CA GLY A 120 17.56 -8.57 -38.13
C GLY A 120 16.81 -9.90 -38.19
N GLN A 121 17.20 -10.85 -37.37
CA GLN A 121 16.39 -12.04 -37.10
C GLN A 121 15.47 -11.72 -35.91
N VAL A 122 14.16 -11.64 -36.13
CA VAL A 122 13.19 -11.22 -35.11
C VAL A 122 12.49 -12.44 -34.52
N LEU A 123 12.56 -12.57 -33.20
CA LEU A 123 11.84 -13.59 -32.42
C LEU A 123 10.50 -13.01 -31.96
N ALA A 124 9.40 -13.34 -32.65
CA ALA A 124 8.08 -12.76 -32.44
C ALA A 124 7.07 -13.86 -32.06
N GLY A 125 7.07 -14.27 -30.78
CA GLY A 125 6.25 -15.39 -30.30
C GLY A 125 6.72 -16.71 -30.92
N THR A 126 5.85 -17.41 -31.64
CA THR A 126 6.17 -18.66 -32.37
C THR A 126 6.75 -18.45 -33.76
N THR A 127 6.80 -17.21 -34.25
CA THR A 127 7.35 -16.91 -35.57
C THR A 127 8.76 -16.32 -35.47
N ILE A 128 9.67 -16.90 -36.25
CA ILE A 128 11.00 -16.33 -36.51
C ILE A 128 10.98 -15.65 -37.87
N TYR A 129 11.13 -14.32 -37.88
CA TYR A 129 11.28 -13.56 -39.13
C TYR A 129 12.75 -13.38 -39.46
N GLU A 130 13.26 -14.14 -40.43
CA GLU A 130 14.62 -13.96 -40.92
C GLU A 130 14.68 -12.73 -41.84
N ASN A 131 15.60 -11.81 -41.57
CA ASN A 131 15.62 -10.48 -42.21
C ASN A 131 14.32 -9.69 -41.98
N GLY A 132 13.62 -9.97 -40.88
CA GLY A 132 12.44 -9.23 -40.45
C GLY A 132 12.80 -7.88 -39.85
N ALA A 133 11.76 -7.17 -39.40
CA ALA A 133 11.93 -5.91 -38.72
C ALA A 133 10.88 -5.65 -37.63
N VAL A 134 11.24 -4.76 -36.71
CA VAL A 134 10.38 -4.21 -35.66
C VAL A 134 10.37 -2.69 -35.81
N LEU A 135 9.19 -2.08 -35.90
CA LEU A 135 9.02 -0.63 -35.96
C LEU A 135 8.48 -0.10 -34.62
N ILE A 136 9.16 0.88 -34.06
CA ILE A 136 8.87 1.46 -32.74
C ILE A 136 8.53 2.94 -32.92
N ASP A 137 7.42 3.37 -32.33
CA ASP A 137 7.11 4.79 -32.15
C ASP A 137 7.70 5.27 -30.82
N ARG A 138 8.84 5.98 -30.87
CA ARG A 138 9.48 6.50 -29.65
C ARG A 138 8.85 7.81 -29.15
N THR A 139 7.78 8.29 -29.80
CA THR A 139 7.03 9.48 -29.35
C THR A 139 5.83 9.13 -28.48
N SER A 140 5.34 7.89 -28.56
CA SER A 140 4.28 7.40 -27.69
C SER A 140 4.76 7.26 -26.25
N GLN A 141 3.82 7.29 -25.29
CA GLN A 141 4.12 6.96 -23.90
C GLN A 141 4.71 5.54 -23.84
N ASN A 142 5.89 5.39 -23.23
CA ASN A 142 6.65 4.14 -23.13
C ASN A 142 7.07 3.47 -24.45
N ALA A 143 7.14 4.22 -25.56
CA ALA A 143 7.61 3.75 -26.86
C ALA A 143 7.00 2.41 -27.34
N LYS A 144 5.90 2.50 -28.08
CA LYS A 144 5.11 1.33 -28.48
C LYS A 144 5.63 0.73 -29.77
N ILE A 145 5.59 -0.60 -29.86
CA ILE A 145 5.81 -1.35 -31.09
C ILE A 145 4.58 -1.17 -31.98
N THR A 146 4.82 -0.78 -33.23
CA THR A 146 3.77 -0.44 -34.22
C THR A 146 3.74 -1.39 -35.41
N CYS A 147 4.80 -2.19 -35.59
CA CYS A 147 4.85 -3.26 -36.58
C CYS A 147 5.91 -4.29 -36.19
N VAL A 148 5.63 -5.56 -36.46
CA VAL A 148 6.59 -6.68 -36.38
C VAL A 148 6.38 -7.58 -37.60
N GLY A 149 7.46 -7.93 -38.32
CA GLY A 149 7.40 -8.84 -39.46
C GLY A 149 8.16 -8.37 -40.71
N CYS A 150 7.77 -8.89 -41.87
CA CYS A 150 8.50 -8.69 -43.14
C CYS A 150 8.22 -7.37 -43.87
N ASP A 151 7.10 -6.72 -43.59
CA ASP A 151 6.60 -5.55 -44.32
C ASP A 151 6.68 -4.25 -43.50
N CYS A 152 7.35 -4.28 -42.35
CA CYS A 152 7.49 -3.12 -41.47
C CYS A 152 8.27 -1.96 -42.08
N ASP A 153 9.04 -2.17 -43.15
CA ASP A 153 9.66 -1.08 -43.89
C ASP A 153 8.67 -0.28 -44.76
N SER A 154 7.47 -0.84 -44.99
CA SER A 154 6.35 -0.21 -45.68
C SER A 154 5.27 0.32 -44.74
N ALA A 155 5.39 0.06 -43.44
CA ALA A 155 4.47 0.54 -42.41
C ALA A 155 4.50 2.07 -42.28
N THR A 156 3.42 2.63 -41.76
CA THR A 156 3.30 4.08 -41.55
C THR A 156 4.42 4.57 -40.61
N GLY A 157 5.17 5.59 -41.03
CA GLY A 157 6.32 6.12 -40.27
C GLY A 157 7.66 5.46 -40.59
N ALA A 158 7.69 4.27 -41.21
CA ALA A 158 8.94 3.56 -41.50
C ALA A 158 9.85 4.29 -42.50
N SER A 159 9.27 4.99 -43.49
CA SER A 159 10.04 5.67 -44.54
C SER A 159 10.93 6.81 -44.06
N THR A 160 10.65 7.37 -42.88
CA THR A 160 11.41 8.45 -42.25
C THR A 160 12.10 8.00 -40.96
N ALA A 161 11.88 6.75 -40.53
CA ALA A 161 12.43 6.21 -39.30
C ALA A 161 13.96 6.19 -39.30
N SER A 162 14.53 6.33 -38.10
CA SER A 162 15.90 5.88 -37.87
C SER A 162 15.97 4.37 -38.06
N VAL A 163 17.00 3.86 -38.75
CA VAL A 163 17.13 2.43 -39.06
C VAL A 163 18.36 1.86 -38.37
N LEU A 164 18.17 0.83 -37.56
CA LEU A 164 19.22 -0.01 -36.99
C LEU A 164 19.18 -1.38 -37.69
N SER A 165 20.09 -1.60 -38.63
CA SER A 165 20.12 -2.82 -39.45
C SER A 165 21.22 -3.77 -38.96
N CYS A 166 20.80 -4.90 -38.38
CA CYS A 166 21.62 -5.90 -37.72
C CYS A 166 21.51 -7.25 -38.47
N ALA A 167 22.18 -7.39 -39.62
CA ALA A 167 22.02 -8.57 -40.49
C ALA A 167 22.33 -9.93 -39.81
N LYS A 168 23.12 -9.91 -38.73
CA LYS A 168 23.42 -11.09 -37.89
C LYS A 168 22.94 -10.94 -36.44
N GLY A 169 22.14 -9.91 -36.14
CA GLY A 169 21.60 -9.70 -34.81
C GLY A 169 20.31 -10.48 -34.62
N VAL A 170 20.17 -11.12 -33.47
CA VAL A 170 18.91 -11.72 -33.02
C VAL A 170 18.20 -10.72 -32.12
N ILE A 171 16.98 -10.35 -32.51
CA ILE A 171 16.15 -9.35 -31.84
C ILE A 171 15.10 -10.09 -31.02
N SER A 172 15.16 -9.91 -29.71
CA SER A 172 14.30 -10.54 -28.71
C SER A 172 13.57 -9.46 -27.91
N PRO A 173 12.40 -9.75 -27.30
CA PRO A 173 11.96 -9.03 -26.12
C PRO A 173 13.10 -8.95 -25.10
N GLY A 174 13.14 -7.87 -24.32
CA GLY A 174 13.99 -7.79 -23.14
C GLY A 174 13.71 -8.96 -22.21
N LEU A 175 14.77 -9.56 -21.64
CA LEU A 175 14.58 -10.67 -20.72
C LEU A 175 13.97 -10.17 -19.40
N ILE A 176 13.20 -11.04 -18.76
CA ILE A 176 12.54 -10.75 -17.47
C ILE A 176 13.09 -11.73 -16.45
N ASN A 177 13.55 -11.22 -15.31
CA ASN A 177 13.88 -12.06 -14.16
C ASN A 177 12.74 -11.99 -13.13
N PRO A 178 11.79 -12.94 -13.14
CA PRO A 178 10.59 -12.90 -12.30
C PRO A 178 10.87 -13.20 -10.82
N HIS A 179 12.10 -13.57 -10.44
CA HIS A 179 12.46 -13.82 -9.05
C HIS A 179 13.96 -13.71 -8.80
N ASP A 180 14.31 -12.78 -7.90
CA ASP A 180 15.63 -12.57 -7.34
C ASP A 180 15.48 -12.20 -5.85
N HIS A 181 16.59 -12.05 -5.16
CA HIS A 181 16.67 -11.25 -3.94
C HIS A 181 17.70 -10.14 -4.16
N ILE A 182 17.32 -9.08 -4.88
CA ILE A 182 18.29 -8.11 -5.42
C ILE A 182 19.12 -7.42 -4.31
N THR A 183 18.56 -7.33 -3.10
CA THR A 183 19.21 -6.76 -1.91
C THR A 183 20.33 -7.64 -1.35
N TYR A 184 20.45 -8.87 -1.84
CA TYR A 184 21.50 -9.83 -1.51
C TYR A 184 22.46 -10.04 -2.69
N ALA A 185 22.19 -9.40 -3.83
CA ALA A 185 22.91 -9.66 -5.06
C ALA A 185 24.40 -9.30 -4.97
N VAL A 186 24.83 -8.40 -4.08
CA VAL A 186 26.25 -8.00 -3.97
C VAL A 186 27.15 -9.16 -3.51
N GLY A 187 26.54 -10.18 -2.87
CA GLY A 187 27.21 -11.38 -2.37
C GLY A 187 27.79 -12.25 -3.46
N ARG A 188 28.95 -12.85 -3.19
CA ARG A 188 29.51 -13.92 -4.02
C ARG A 188 28.78 -15.24 -3.72
N PRO A 189 28.66 -16.12 -4.72
CA PRO A 189 28.23 -17.49 -4.49
C PRO A 189 28.96 -18.17 -3.34
N GLN A 190 28.24 -19.00 -2.61
CA GLN A 190 28.87 -19.99 -1.75
C GLN A 190 29.54 -21.06 -2.62
N GLY A 191 30.53 -21.76 -2.08
CA GLY A 191 31.01 -22.96 -2.76
C GLY A 191 29.97 -24.07 -2.64
N HIS A 192 29.67 -24.77 -3.74
CA HIS A 192 28.69 -25.86 -3.83
C HIS A 192 28.70 -26.84 -2.63
N GLY A 193 29.91 -27.19 -2.15
CA GLY A 193 30.09 -28.04 -0.97
C GLY A 193 29.58 -29.48 -1.17
N ASP A 194 29.65 -30.27 -0.10
CA ASP A 194 29.17 -31.66 -0.07
C ASP A 194 27.82 -31.78 0.68
N GLU A 195 27.32 -30.69 1.26
CA GLU A 195 26.15 -30.70 2.14
C GLU A 195 24.87 -30.42 1.36
N ARG A 196 23.92 -31.36 1.43
CA ARG A 196 22.55 -31.20 0.91
C ARG A 196 21.62 -30.73 2.02
N PHE A 197 20.68 -29.86 1.71
CA PHE A 197 19.60 -29.48 2.62
C PHE A 197 18.29 -30.16 2.20
N ASP A 198 17.40 -30.41 3.15
CA ASP A 198 16.10 -31.03 2.86
C ASP A 198 14.97 -29.98 2.83
N HIS A 199 15.15 -28.85 3.51
CA HIS A 199 14.19 -27.73 3.59
C HIS A 199 14.94 -26.39 3.68
N ARG A 200 14.36 -25.31 3.15
CA ARG A 200 14.94 -23.96 3.24
C ARG A 200 15.42 -23.51 4.62
N ASN A 201 14.72 -23.93 5.69
CA ASN A 201 15.07 -23.52 7.05
C ASN A 201 16.30 -24.27 7.59
N ASP A 202 16.77 -25.34 6.95
CA ASP A 202 18.03 -25.99 7.30
C ASP A 202 19.22 -25.09 7.01
N TRP A 203 19.37 -24.63 5.75
CA TRP A 203 20.48 -23.76 5.39
C TRP A 203 20.33 -22.36 5.99
N ARG A 204 19.11 -21.85 6.12
CA ARG A 204 18.88 -20.48 6.60
C ARG A 204 19.09 -20.32 8.10
N ARG A 205 18.93 -21.39 8.88
CA ARG A 205 18.95 -21.37 10.35
C ARG A 205 19.89 -22.41 10.98
N GLY A 206 20.56 -23.23 10.18
CA GLY A 206 21.42 -24.33 10.66
C GLY A 206 20.63 -25.40 11.43
N LEU A 207 19.42 -25.73 10.97
CA LEU A 207 18.55 -26.70 11.62
C LEU A 207 18.88 -28.13 11.19
N ARG A 208 18.34 -29.14 11.91
CA ARG A 208 18.54 -30.57 11.62
C ARG A 208 20.00 -31.04 11.44
N GLN A 209 20.93 -30.39 12.14
CA GLN A 209 22.39 -30.62 12.07
C GLN A 209 23.05 -30.12 10.78
N HIS A 210 22.34 -29.28 10.03
CA HIS A 210 22.89 -28.62 8.88
C HIS A 210 23.72 -27.38 9.24
N THR A 211 24.67 -27.05 8.38
CA THR A 211 25.43 -25.81 8.45
C THR A 211 24.53 -24.65 8.04
N GLU A 212 24.36 -23.68 8.93
CA GLU A 212 23.77 -22.40 8.55
C GLU A 212 24.66 -21.76 7.48
N VAL A 213 24.07 -21.33 6.37
CA VAL A 213 24.68 -20.42 5.40
C VAL A 213 24.67 -19.01 6.03
N GLY A 214 25.43 -18.91 7.13
CA GLY A 214 25.43 -17.80 8.06
C GLY A 214 26.49 -16.76 7.70
N ASN A 215 26.08 -15.49 7.75
CA ASN A 215 26.66 -14.32 7.09
C ASN A 215 26.19 -14.21 5.64
N TYR A 216 24.97 -13.68 5.44
CA TYR A 216 24.48 -13.21 4.13
C TYR A 216 25.53 -12.25 3.51
N PRO A 217 26.50 -12.73 2.69
CA PRO A 217 27.57 -11.89 2.23
C PRO A 217 26.93 -10.94 1.22
N GLY A 218 27.11 -9.63 1.36
CA GLY A 218 26.57 -8.70 0.38
C GLY A 218 25.06 -8.43 0.48
N VAL A 219 24.48 -8.51 1.69
CA VAL A 219 23.28 -7.71 1.97
C VAL A 219 23.62 -6.24 1.79
N ASP A 220 22.99 -5.62 0.81
CA ASP A 220 23.10 -4.20 0.55
C ASP A 220 21.72 -3.66 0.13
N LYS A 221 21.02 -3.09 1.11
CA LYS A 221 19.69 -2.48 0.93
C LYS A 221 19.77 -1.02 0.47
N THR A 222 20.97 -0.51 0.21
CA THR A 222 21.14 0.83 -0.34
C THR A 222 20.67 0.86 -1.79
N ARG A 223 20.35 2.06 -2.27
CA ARG A 223 20.01 2.28 -3.68
C ARG A 223 21.14 1.77 -4.59
N GLU A 224 22.38 2.03 -4.21
CA GLU A 224 23.56 1.59 -4.94
C GLU A 224 23.70 0.06 -4.97
N GLY A 225 23.40 -0.63 -3.86
CA GLY A 225 23.38 -2.09 -3.80
C GLY A 225 22.36 -2.71 -4.76
N VAL A 226 21.15 -2.16 -4.82
CA VAL A 226 20.09 -2.59 -5.77
C VAL A 226 20.51 -2.32 -7.21
N LEU A 227 20.95 -1.10 -7.52
CA LEU A 227 21.45 -0.73 -8.86
C LEU A 227 22.63 -1.61 -9.30
N TYR A 228 23.45 -2.08 -8.36
CA TYR A 228 24.53 -3.02 -8.64
C TYR A 228 24.01 -4.39 -9.08
N GLY A 229 22.98 -4.93 -8.41
CA GLY A 229 22.30 -6.14 -8.83
C GLY A 229 21.62 -5.97 -10.20
N GLU A 230 20.90 -4.87 -10.38
CA GLU A 230 20.23 -4.54 -11.64
C GLU A 230 21.22 -4.40 -12.82
N LEU A 231 22.37 -3.75 -12.62
CA LEU A 231 23.42 -3.71 -13.66
C LEU A 231 23.82 -5.11 -14.12
N ARG A 232 23.89 -6.10 -13.21
CA ARG A 232 24.24 -7.48 -13.54
C ARG A 232 23.20 -8.14 -14.45
N MET A 233 21.93 -7.89 -14.18
CA MET A 233 20.80 -8.33 -15.01
C MET A 233 20.80 -7.62 -16.37
N LEU A 234 21.10 -6.32 -16.38
CA LEU A 234 21.21 -5.51 -17.59
C LEU A 234 22.33 -6.03 -18.52
N PHE A 235 23.48 -6.43 -17.97
CA PHE A 235 24.56 -7.08 -18.74
C PHE A 235 24.13 -8.43 -19.34
N GLY A 236 23.11 -9.09 -18.79
CA GLY A 236 22.51 -10.31 -19.31
C GLY A 236 21.38 -10.09 -20.32
N GLY A 237 21.01 -8.85 -20.63
CA GLY A 237 19.91 -8.56 -21.57
C GLY A 237 18.53 -8.39 -20.93
N ALA A 238 18.45 -8.31 -19.59
CA ALA A 238 17.17 -8.13 -18.91
C ALA A 238 16.73 -6.66 -18.84
N THR A 239 15.42 -6.43 -18.91
CA THR A 239 14.78 -5.11 -18.79
C THR A 239 13.88 -5.00 -17.55
N SER A 240 13.50 -6.12 -16.96
CA SER A 240 12.62 -6.20 -15.79
C SER A 240 13.11 -7.22 -14.77
N VAL A 241 12.84 -6.97 -13.49
CA VAL A 241 13.16 -7.85 -12.37
C VAL A 241 12.06 -7.79 -11.30
N THR A 242 11.95 -8.87 -10.53
CA THR A 242 11.10 -8.94 -9.33
C THR A 242 11.92 -9.46 -8.15
N GLY A 243 11.73 -8.92 -6.95
CA GLY A 243 12.43 -9.32 -5.73
C GLY A 243 13.34 -8.25 -5.14
N ALA A 244 12.89 -7.00 -5.25
CA ALA A 244 13.61 -5.81 -4.80
C ALA A 244 13.12 -5.24 -3.46
N ILE A 245 12.21 -5.96 -2.78
CA ILE A 245 11.60 -5.58 -1.50
C ILE A 245 12.62 -5.15 -0.43
N GLY A 246 12.30 -4.04 0.25
CA GLY A 246 12.96 -3.61 1.49
C GLY A 246 14.00 -2.48 1.34
N THR A 247 14.03 -1.80 0.19
CA THR A 247 14.93 -0.67 -0.08
C THR A 247 14.18 0.62 -0.34
N ALA A 248 14.88 1.76 -0.26
CA ALA A 248 14.30 3.07 -0.51
C ALA A 248 13.76 3.17 -1.95
N ASN A 249 12.45 2.98 -2.11
CA ASN A 249 11.55 3.70 -3.01
C ASN A 249 12.22 4.53 -4.13
N THR A 250 12.95 3.92 -5.08
CA THR A 250 13.64 4.64 -6.16
C THR A 250 13.59 3.88 -7.48
N SER A 251 13.45 4.62 -8.59
CA SER A 251 13.57 4.07 -9.95
C SER A 251 14.96 3.46 -10.14
N GLY A 252 14.98 2.23 -10.66
CA GLY A 252 16.17 1.47 -11.01
C GLY A 252 16.52 1.55 -12.50
N LEU A 253 17.48 0.74 -12.94
CA LEU A 253 17.85 0.50 -14.35
C LEU A 253 16.98 -0.58 -15.00
N LEU A 254 16.29 -1.39 -14.22
CA LEU A 254 15.27 -2.33 -14.67
C LEU A 254 13.91 -1.93 -14.12
N ARG A 255 12.84 -2.39 -14.75
CA ARG A 255 11.49 -2.29 -14.18
C ARG A 255 11.43 -3.21 -12.98
N ASN A 256 10.94 -2.68 -11.86
CA ASN A 256 10.79 -3.42 -10.63
C ASN A 256 9.30 -3.77 -10.47
N LEU A 257 8.96 -5.04 -10.73
CA LEU A 257 7.56 -5.46 -10.88
C LEU A 257 6.86 -5.70 -9.52
N ASP A 258 7.62 -5.89 -8.45
CA ASP A 258 7.12 -5.98 -7.06
C ASP A 258 6.90 -4.62 -6.38
N ASN A 259 6.82 -3.54 -7.17
CA ASN A 259 6.43 -2.23 -6.68
C ASN A 259 5.68 -1.42 -7.74
N GLY A 260 4.38 -1.25 -7.57
CA GLY A 260 3.52 -0.48 -8.48
C GLY A 260 3.95 0.97 -8.77
N ALA A 261 4.83 1.56 -7.95
CA ALA A 261 5.40 2.89 -8.20
C ALA A 261 6.64 2.88 -9.12
N TYR A 262 7.29 1.74 -9.33
CA TYR A 262 8.56 1.58 -10.07
C TYR A 262 8.47 0.62 -11.25
N THR A 263 7.26 0.42 -11.78
CA THR A 263 7.02 -0.33 -13.02
C THR A 263 7.44 0.45 -14.27
N GLU A 264 7.78 1.72 -14.11
CA GLU A 264 8.16 2.65 -15.17
C GLU A 264 7.11 2.76 -16.29
N GLY A 265 5.86 2.88 -15.86
CA GLY A 265 4.69 3.10 -16.71
C GLY A 265 4.10 1.84 -17.33
N LEU A 266 4.36 0.66 -16.75
CA LEU A 266 3.43 -0.45 -16.91
C LEU A 266 2.19 -0.16 -16.07
N ALA A 267 1.01 -0.23 -16.69
CA ALA A 267 -0.26 -0.04 -16.03
C ALA A 267 -0.69 -1.33 -15.32
N GLY A 268 -1.26 -1.22 -14.12
CA GLY A 268 -1.87 -2.38 -13.46
C GLY A 268 -0.89 -3.50 -13.12
N ILE A 269 0.38 -3.20 -12.82
CA ILE A 269 1.33 -4.21 -12.34
C ILE A 269 1.63 -3.96 -10.86
N ASP A 270 1.40 -4.98 -10.04
CA ASP A 270 1.74 -4.98 -8.62
C ASP A 270 1.93 -6.43 -8.12
N VAL A 271 3.19 -6.87 -8.03
CA VAL A 271 3.53 -8.21 -7.56
C VAL A 271 3.75 -8.18 -6.05
N LYS A 272 2.88 -8.86 -5.31
CA LYS A 272 3.03 -9.10 -3.88
C LYS A 272 4.01 -10.25 -3.64
N TYR A 273 5.29 -9.91 -3.53
CA TYR A 273 6.36 -10.86 -3.21
C TYR A 273 6.33 -11.23 -1.71
N GLN A 274 6.30 -12.52 -1.41
CA GLN A 274 6.24 -13.03 -0.05
C GLN A 274 7.24 -14.17 0.20
N THR A 275 8.25 -13.90 1.03
CA THR A 275 9.27 -14.90 1.41
C THR A 275 8.79 -15.85 2.51
N PHE A 276 7.95 -15.38 3.44
CA PHE A 276 7.51 -16.17 4.61
C PHE A 276 5.98 -16.19 4.72
N PRO A 277 5.26 -16.77 3.74
CA PRO A 277 3.79 -16.77 3.69
C PRO A 277 3.13 -17.56 4.83
N LEU A 278 3.92 -18.37 5.55
CA LEU A 278 3.52 -19.18 6.69
C LEU A 278 4.00 -18.59 8.03
N GLY A 279 4.65 -17.42 8.02
CA GLY A 279 5.17 -16.79 9.23
C GLY A 279 6.31 -17.60 9.88
N ASP A 280 6.90 -18.53 9.15
CA ASP A 280 7.96 -19.46 9.57
C ASP A 280 9.35 -18.82 9.57
N VAL A 281 9.42 -17.48 9.69
CA VAL A 281 10.68 -16.75 9.83
C VAL A 281 11.51 -17.26 11.02
N ASP A 282 10.82 -17.78 12.05
CA ASP A 282 11.40 -18.37 13.24
C ASP A 282 12.00 -19.78 13.02
N GLY A 283 11.86 -20.36 11.82
CA GLY A 283 12.34 -21.68 11.46
C GLY A 283 11.33 -22.80 11.73
N THR A 284 10.04 -22.49 11.91
CA THR A 284 8.98 -23.49 12.04
C THR A 284 8.88 -24.35 10.78
N MET A 285 8.86 -25.67 10.95
CA MET A 285 8.67 -26.66 9.88
C MET A 285 7.69 -27.71 10.39
N LEU A 286 6.64 -28.00 9.63
CA LEU A 286 5.58 -28.93 10.04
C LEU A 286 5.36 -29.98 8.96
N ALA A 287 5.58 -31.26 9.29
CA ALA A 287 5.34 -32.37 8.35
C ALA A 287 3.85 -32.71 8.16
N GLN A 288 2.98 -32.14 9.00
CA GLN A 288 1.54 -32.37 8.96
C GLN A 288 0.79 -31.25 9.70
N GLY A 289 -0.36 -30.86 9.14
CA GLY A 289 -1.26 -29.87 9.72
C GLY A 289 -0.75 -28.43 9.63
N CYS A 290 -1.67 -27.48 9.85
CA CYS A 290 -1.47 -26.08 9.48
C CYS A 290 -1.31 -25.13 10.68
N ALA A 291 -0.68 -25.61 11.75
CA ALA A 291 -0.43 -24.81 12.95
C ALA A 291 0.83 -23.93 12.82
N TYR A 292 1.01 -23.31 11.66
CA TYR A 292 2.10 -22.35 11.40
C TYR A 292 1.88 -21.03 12.18
N PRO A 293 2.94 -20.24 12.46
CA PRO A 293 2.83 -19.00 13.25
C PRO A 293 1.85 -17.99 12.66
N SER A 294 1.84 -17.82 11.34
CA SER A 294 0.80 -17.04 10.64
C SER A 294 0.72 -17.45 9.18
N ILE A 295 -0.40 -17.98 8.73
CA ILE A 295 -0.64 -18.18 7.30
C ILE A 295 -1.28 -16.90 6.76
N ASP A 296 -0.71 -16.35 5.69
CA ASP A 296 -1.30 -15.24 4.95
C ASP A 296 -2.77 -15.52 4.61
N SER A 297 -3.58 -14.47 4.53
CA SER A 297 -5.02 -14.63 4.29
C SER A 297 -5.37 -14.43 2.83
N GLU A 298 -6.55 -14.90 2.42
CA GLU A 298 -7.05 -14.77 1.05
C GLU A 298 -7.16 -13.31 0.57
N SER A 299 -7.06 -12.33 1.48
CA SER A 299 -6.92 -10.91 1.12
C SER A 299 -5.68 -10.59 0.29
N GLU A 300 -4.59 -11.38 0.42
CA GLU A 300 -3.38 -11.17 -0.39
C GLU A 300 -3.63 -11.43 -1.88
N LEU A 301 -4.64 -12.24 -2.22
CA LEU A 301 -5.10 -12.45 -3.60
C LEU A 301 -5.83 -11.22 -4.18
N GLY A 302 -6.04 -10.17 -3.39
CA GLY A 302 -6.48 -8.87 -3.90
C GLY A 302 -5.39 -8.07 -4.62
N ALA A 303 -4.12 -8.50 -4.54
CA ALA A 303 -3.03 -7.99 -5.36
C ALA A 303 -3.10 -8.56 -6.79
N ASN A 304 -2.45 -7.88 -7.75
CA ASN A 304 -2.48 -8.33 -9.15
C ASN A 304 -1.79 -9.68 -9.32
N ILE A 305 -0.65 -9.90 -8.64
CA ILE A 305 -0.02 -11.22 -8.48
C ILE A 305 0.37 -11.43 -7.02
N TYR A 306 0.08 -12.60 -6.46
CA TYR A 306 0.61 -13.08 -5.20
C TYR A 306 1.74 -14.08 -5.45
N MET A 307 2.94 -13.81 -4.93
CA MET A 307 4.13 -14.59 -5.23
C MET A 307 4.80 -15.16 -3.97
N PRO A 308 4.31 -16.31 -3.46
CA PRO A 308 4.84 -16.95 -2.26
C PRO A 308 6.04 -17.88 -2.53
N HIS A 309 6.98 -17.91 -1.59
CA HIS A 309 7.94 -19.01 -1.47
C HIS A 309 7.30 -20.12 -0.65
N ILE A 310 6.96 -21.24 -1.30
CA ILE A 310 6.42 -22.44 -0.65
C ILE A 310 6.99 -23.69 -1.34
N SER A 311 7.08 -24.76 -0.58
CA SER A 311 7.58 -26.05 -1.03
C SER A 311 9.01 -25.98 -1.59
N GLU A 312 9.83 -25.16 -0.93
CA GLU A 312 11.25 -25.00 -1.21
C GLU A 312 12.07 -26.05 -0.43
N GLY A 313 12.14 -27.24 -1.01
CA GLY A 313 12.88 -28.40 -0.52
C GLY A 313 12.23 -29.72 -0.96
N ILE A 314 12.61 -30.82 -0.33
CA ILE A 314 12.38 -32.19 -0.83
C ILE A 314 11.76 -33.15 0.21
N ASP A 315 11.29 -32.62 1.33
CA ASP A 315 10.78 -33.38 2.48
C ASP A 315 9.26 -33.21 2.71
N ASN A 316 8.73 -33.90 3.72
CA ASN A 316 7.29 -33.86 4.00
C ASN A 316 6.85 -32.50 4.55
N GLU A 317 7.73 -31.80 5.26
CA GLU A 317 7.50 -30.46 5.77
C GLU A 317 7.24 -29.48 4.62
N THR A 318 8.07 -29.49 3.58
CA THR A 318 7.92 -28.65 2.38
C THR A 318 6.69 -29.00 1.55
N HIS A 319 6.32 -30.28 1.46
CA HIS A 319 5.05 -30.69 0.86
C HIS A 319 3.83 -30.16 1.65
N ASN A 320 3.87 -30.21 2.98
CA ASN A 320 2.79 -29.72 3.83
C ASN A 320 2.60 -28.18 3.74
N GLU A 321 3.63 -27.41 3.38
CA GLU A 321 3.49 -25.97 3.10
C GLU A 321 2.44 -25.69 2.00
N PHE A 322 2.43 -26.49 0.93
CA PHE A 322 1.42 -26.40 -0.13
C PHE A 322 0.05 -26.84 0.36
N GLY A 323 -0.04 -27.95 1.12
CA GLY A 323 -1.30 -28.42 1.72
C GLY A 323 -1.98 -27.34 2.59
N CYS A 324 -1.18 -26.54 3.31
CA CYS A 324 -1.67 -25.47 4.16
C CYS A 324 -2.01 -24.16 3.45
N THR A 325 -1.61 -24.01 2.19
CA THR A 325 -1.89 -22.83 1.35
C THR A 325 -2.84 -23.10 0.19
N SER A 326 -3.25 -24.35 -0.03
CA SER A 326 -4.16 -24.78 -1.12
C SER A 326 -5.62 -24.99 -0.68
N GLY A 327 -5.95 -24.72 0.59
CA GLY A 327 -7.31 -24.88 1.13
C GLY A 327 -7.75 -26.34 1.37
N GLY A 328 -6.85 -27.32 1.18
CA GLY A 328 -7.17 -28.75 1.23
C GLY A 328 -7.32 -29.34 2.63
N GLU A 329 -6.76 -28.71 3.66
CA GLU A 329 -6.66 -29.27 5.01
C GLU A 329 -7.34 -28.43 6.10
N THR A 330 -7.62 -29.03 7.26
CA THR A 330 -8.20 -28.29 8.39
C THR A 330 -7.21 -27.27 8.94
N GLY A 331 -7.57 -25.99 8.89
CA GLY A 331 -6.73 -24.87 9.31
C GLY A 331 -5.87 -24.29 8.20
N SER A 332 -5.95 -24.82 6.98
CA SER A 332 -5.34 -24.24 5.78
C SER A 332 -6.04 -22.95 5.33
N ARG A 333 -5.38 -22.23 4.43
CA ARG A 333 -5.90 -21.08 3.69
C ARG A 333 -5.91 -21.37 2.20
N ASP A 334 -6.79 -20.72 1.46
CA ASP A 334 -6.96 -20.95 0.02
C ASP A 334 -6.24 -19.86 -0.80
N LEU A 335 -4.91 -19.95 -0.85
CA LEU A 335 -4.00 -18.96 -1.44
C LEU A 335 -3.47 -19.36 -2.83
N ILE A 336 -3.83 -20.54 -3.33
CA ILE A 336 -3.48 -20.96 -4.69
C ILE A 336 -4.65 -20.60 -5.61
N ALA A 337 -4.47 -19.58 -6.45
CA ALA A 337 -5.44 -19.07 -7.41
C ALA A 337 -4.74 -18.68 -8.72
N GLU A 338 -5.51 -18.18 -9.69
CA GLU A 338 -5.00 -17.80 -11.02
C GLU A 338 -3.90 -16.73 -10.96
N ASN A 339 -4.00 -15.81 -10.01
CA ASN A 339 -2.99 -14.79 -9.75
C ASN A 339 -1.89 -15.23 -8.78
N THR A 340 -1.76 -16.53 -8.47
CA THR A 340 -0.69 -17.07 -7.63
C THR A 340 0.47 -17.58 -8.49
N THR A 341 1.69 -17.14 -8.16
CA THR A 341 2.93 -17.61 -8.80
C THR A 341 3.85 -18.20 -7.73
N ILE A 342 4.00 -19.53 -7.74
CA ILE A 342 4.77 -20.27 -6.74
C ILE A 342 6.26 -20.20 -7.08
N VAL A 343 7.10 -19.79 -6.12
CA VAL A 343 8.56 -19.83 -6.27
C VAL A 343 9.09 -21.18 -5.82
N HIS A 344 10.03 -21.75 -6.60
CA HIS A 344 10.66 -23.06 -6.41
C HIS A 344 9.75 -24.28 -6.66
N GLY A 345 8.72 -24.50 -5.83
CA GLY A 345 7.72 -25.55 -6.03
C GLY A 345 8.29 -26.98 -6.12
N ILE A 346 9.36 -27.30 -5.39
CA ILE A 346 10.09 -28.58 -5.47
C ILE A 346 9.32 -29.71 -4.78
N GLY A 347 8.77 -29.43 -3.59
CA GLY A 347 8.09 -30.39 -2.73
C GLY A 347 6.64 -30.71 -3.14
N LEU A 348 6.29 -30.61 -4.42
CA LEU A 348 4.94 -30.91 -4.92
C LEU A 348 4.89 -32.32 -5.55
N SER A 349 3.76 -32.99 -5.37
CA SER A 349 3.41 -34.25 -6.07
C SER A 349 2.70 -33.97 -7.41
N ALA A 350 2.55 -34.97 -8.27
CA ALA A 350 1.78 -34.83 -9.51
C ALA A 350 0.33 -34.34 -9.27
N ALA A 351 -0.29 -34.77 -8.17
CA ALA A 351 -1.63 -34.33 -7.80
C ALA A 351 -1.68 -32.85 -7.39
N ASP A 352 -0.65 -32.35 -6.70
CA ASP A 352 -0.53 -30.92 -6.33
C ASP A 352 -0.29 -30.06 -7.57
N ILE A 353 0.58 -30.51 -8.46
CA ILE A 353 0.86 -29.82 -9.73
C ILE A 353 -0.41 -29.74 -10.59
N GLN A 354 -1.22 -30.79 -10.61
CA GLN A 354 -2.52 -30.76 -11.29
C GLN A 354 -3.47 -29.74 -10.66
N LEU A 355 -3.42 -29.55 -9.35
CA LEU A 355 -4.19 -28.50 -8.67
C LEU A 355 -3.69 -27.11 -9.06
N VAL A 356 -2.37 -26.90 -9.12
CA VAL A 356 -1.75 -25.66 -9.62
C VAL A 356 -2.27 -25.34 -11.03
N ALA A 357 -2.21 -26.32 -11.94
CA ALA A 357 -2.71 -26.19 -13.31
C ALA A 357 -4.20 -25.84 -13.37
N ASN A 358 -5.04 -26.61 -12.65
CA ASN A 358 -6.50 -26.42 -12.64
C ASN A 358 -6.93 -25.05 -12.09
N ARG A 359 -6.09 -24.42 -11.27
CA ARG A 359 -6.35 -23.11 -10.69
C ARG A 359 -5.71 -21.97 -11.48
N GLY A 360 -5.00 -22.26 -12.57
CA GLY A 360 -4.28 -21.27 -13.37
C GLY A 360 -3.06 -20.65 -12.67
N ALA A 361 -2.61 -21.25 -11.56
CA ALA A 361 -1.42 -20.80 -10.84
C ALA A 361 -0.15 -21.14 -11.66
N LYS A 362 0.94 -20.41 -11.39
CA LYS A 362 2.18 -20.45 -12.17
C LYS A 362 3.35 -20.95 -11.32
N LEU A 363 4.42 -21.38 -11.99
CA LEU A 363 5.69 -21.75 -11.35
C LEU A 363 6.80 -20.80 -11.77
N ILE A 364 7.62 -20.36 -10.82
CA ILE A 364 8.95 -19.83 -11.09
C ILE A 364 9.98 -20.89 -10.70
N TRP A 365 10.67 -21.40 -11.72
CA TRP A 365 11.72 -22.38 -11.61
C TRP A 365 13.08 -21.69 -11.49
N SER A 366 13.80 -22.00 -10.43
CA SER A 366 15.17 -21.51 -10.18
C SER A 366 16.15 -22.69 -10.15
N PRO A 367 16.39 -23.37 -11.30
CA PRO A 367 17.11 -24.64 -11.34
C PRO A 367 18.45 -24.62 -10.62
N ARG A 368 19.24 -23.57 -10.80
CA ARG A 368 20.60 -23.52 -10.22
C ARG A 368 20.54 -23.48 -8.70
N SER A 369 19.72 -22.61 -8.13
CA SER A 369 19.54 -22.51 -6.68
C SER A 369 18.97 -23.78 -6.09
N ASN A 370 17.97 -24.37 -6.76
CA ASN A 370 17.36 -25.61 -6.33
C ASN A 370 18.41 -26.74 -6.25
N VAL A 371 19.19 -26.93 -7.32
CA VAL A 371 20.24 -27.96 -7.38
C VAL A 371 21.35 -27.69 -6.36
N ASP A 372 21.83 -26.45 -6.27
CA ASP A 372 22.92 -26.07 -5.37
C ASP A 372 22.56 -26.16 -3.88
N LEU A 373 21.28 -26.15 -3.52
CA LEU A 373 20.81 -26.31 -2.14
C LEU A 373 20.32 -27.73 -1.85
N TYR A 374 19.43 -28.24 -2.69
CA TYR A 374 18.66 -29.46 -2.42
C TYR A 374 19.17 -30.69 -3.18
N GLY A 375 20.13 -30.54 -4.09
CA GLY A 375 20.58 -31.63 -4.97
C GLY A 375 19.48 -32.15 -5.90
N ASN A 376 18.37 -31.42 -6.01
CA ASN A 376 17.21 -31.75 -6.82
C ASN A 376 16.53 -30.44 -7.24
N THR A 377 15.58 -30.50 -8.17
CA THR A 377 14.82 -29.34 -8.61
C THR A 377 13.34 -29.70 -8.76
N ALA A 378 12.50 -28.73 -9.08
CA ALA A 378 11.09 -29.01 -9.34
C ALA A 378 10.95 -30.06 -10.43
N SER A 379 9.92 -30.92 -10.33
CA SER A 379 9.55 -31.92 -11.34
C SER A 379 9.01 -31.24 -12.61
N VAL A 380 9.83 -30.42 -13.26
CA VAL A 380 9.42 -29.44 -14.28
C VAL A 380 8.84 -30.09 -15.53
N THR A 381 9.22 -31.32 -15.85
CA THR A 381 8.60 -32.09 -16.94
C THR A 381 7.14 -32.42 -16.60
N THR A 382 6.84 -32.82 -15.36
CA THR A 382 5.47 -33.01 -14.86
C THR A 382 4.68 -31.70 -14.90
N TYR A 383 5.27 -30.57 -14.48
CA TYR A 383 4.63 -29.25 -14.60
C TYR A 383 4.28 -28.91 -16.06
N LYS A 384 5.17 -29.19 -17.01
CA LYS A 384 4.93 -28.99 -18.43
C LYS A 384 3.82 -29.90 -18.96
N HIS A 385 3.87 -31.21 -18.67
CA HIS A 385 2.88 -32.17 -19.12
C HIS A 385 1.48 -31.86 -18.57
N LEU A 386 1.37 -31.24 -17.39
CA LEU A 386 0.11 -30.83 -16.78
C LEU A 386 -0.33 -29.41 -17.18
N GLY A 387 0.41 -28.70 -18.03
CA GLY A 387 0.01 -27.41 -18.59
C GLY A 387 0.24 -26.20 -17.70
N VAL A 388 1.14 -26.27 -16.72
CA VAL A 388 1.48 -25.13 -15.87
C VAL A 388 2.37 -24.13 -16.61
N ASN A 389 2.09 -22.83 -16.51
CA ASN A 389 2.99 -21.80 -17.00
C ASN A 389 4.27 -21.76 -16.15
N ILE A 390 5.41 -22.09 -16.76
CA ILE A 390 6.72 -22.10 -16.13
C ILE A 390 7.50 -20.86 -16.57
N ALA A 391 7.97 -20.08 -15.59
CA ALA A 391 8.92 -18.99 -15.76
C ALA A 391 10.26 -19.33 -15.10
N LEU A 392 11.35 -18.66 -15.49
CA LEU A 392 12.69 -18.94 -15.01
C LEU A 392 13.23 -17.77 -14.17
N GLY A 393 13.59 -18.02 -12.90
CA GLY A 393 14.13 -17.02 -11.98
C GLY A 393 15.57 -17.33 -11.57
N THR A 394 16.39 -16.30 -11.34
CA THR A 394 17.79 -16.51 -10.93
C THR A 394 17.96 -16.80 -9.45
N ASP A 395 16.97 -16.42 -8.63
CA ASP A 395 17.09 -16.38 -7.17
C ASP A 395 18.28 -15.48 -6.75
N TRP A 396 18.75 -15.59 -5.52
CA TRP A 396 19.85 -14.79 -4.99
C TRP A 396 21.23 -15.31 -5.40
N SER A 397 22.22 -14.41 -5.51
CA SER A 397 23.56 -14.75 -6.01
C SER A 397 24.39 -15.70 -5.13
N THR A 398 23.89 -16.11 -3.96
CA THR A 398 24.60 -17.06 -3.09
C THR A 398 24.50 -18.50 -3.61
N SER A 399 23.32 -18.94 -4.07
CA SER A 399 23.08 -20.27 -4.66
C SER A 399 22.52 -20.21 -6.08
N GLY A 400 22.09 -19.04 -6.55
CA GLY A 400 21.49 -18.83 -7.86
C GLY A 400 22.46 -18.33 -8.93
N SER A 401 21.91 -18.02 -10.10
CA SER A 401 22.69 -17.49 -11.23
C SER A 401 22.99 -16.01 -11.10
N MET A 402 24.07 -15.56 -11.75
CA MET A 402 24.42 -14.14 -11.75
C MET A 402 23.48 -13.27 -12.60
N ASN A 403 22.84 -13.86 -13.62
CA ASN A 403 21.91 -13.22 -14.54
C ASN A 403 21.10 -14.26 -15.32
N VAL A 404 20.08 -13.80 -16.07
CA VAL A 404 19.12 -14.67 -16.77
C VAL A 404 19.78 -15.62 -17.78
N PRO A 405 20.73 -15.22 -18.66
CA PRO A 405 21.40 -16.18 -19.55
C PRO A 405 22.15 -17.31 -18.83
N ARG A 406 22.72 -17.06 -17.64
CA ARG A 406 23.37 -18.12 -16.85
C ARG A 406 22.37 -19.10 -16.24
N GLU A 407 21.16 -18.64 -15.92
CA GLU A 407 20.06 -19.51 -15.49
C GLU A 407 19.52 -20.31 -16.69
N LEU A 408 19.34 -19.67 -17.86
CA LEU A 408 18.94 -20.35 -19.09
C LEU A 408 19.90 -21.47 -19.48
N ARG A 409 21.21 -21.23 -19.37
CA ARG A 409 22.23 -22.25 -19.60
C ARG A 409 22.10 -23.42 -18.62
N CYS A 410 21.79 -23.13 -17.34
CA CYS A 410 21.52 -24.16 -16.34
C CYS A 410 20.32 -25.03 -16.72
N ALA A 411 19.21 -24.38 -17.08
CA ALA A 411 18.00 -25.05 -17.52
C ALA A 411 18.22 -25.89 -18.80
N ASP A 412 18.97 -25.36 -19.77
CA ASP A 412 19.36 -26.07 -21.00
C ASP A 412 20.26 -27.28 -20.72
N GLU A 413 21.25 -27.13 -19.84
CA GLU A 413 22.12 -28.24 -19.42
C GLU A 413 21.33 -29.33 -18.70
N LEU A 414 20.40 -28.96 -17.81
CA LEU A 414 19.51 -29.93 -17.16
C LEU A 414 18.61 -30.62 -18.18
N ASN A 415 17.99 -29.85 -19.08
CA ASN A 415 17.10 -30.38 -20.10
C ASN A 415 17.78 -31.39 -21.04
N ARG A 416 19.00 -31.09 -21.48
CA ARG A 416 19.76 -31.94 -22.41
C ARG A 416 20.32 -33.20 -21.78
N ASN A 417 20.81 -33.07 -20.54
CA ASN A 417 21.56 -34.15 -19.91
C ASN A 417 20.68 -35.02 -19.00
N TYR A 418 19.55 -34.50 -18.50
CA TYR A 418 18.76 -35.14 -17.45
C TYR A 418 17.26 -35.24 -17.78
N PHE A 419 16.70 -34.33 -18.59
CA PHE A 419 15.25 -34.33 -18.87
C PHE A 419 14.89 -34.73 -20.31
N GLY A 420 15.77 -35.47 -20.99
CA GLY A 420 15.48 -36.05 -22.30
C GLY A 420 15.11 -35.04 -23.40
N ASN A 421 15.54 -33.78 -23.27
CA ASN A 421 15.16 -32.67 -24.18
C ASN A 421 13.65 -32.42 -24.27
N VAL A 422 12.93 -32.59 -23.16
CA VAL A 422 11.49 -32.27 -23.08
C VAL A 422 11.18 -30.82 -23.44
N PHE A 423 12.07 -29.87 -23.12
CA PHE A 423 11.92 -28.46 -23.49
C PHE A 423 12.62 -28.14 -24.81
N THR A 424 11.95 -27.43 -25.70
CA THR A 424 12.58 -26.85 -26.90
C THR A 424 13.39 -25.61 -26.56
N ASP A 425 14.29 -25.17 -27.45
CA ASP A 425 14.96 -23.88 -27.27
C ASP A 425 13.96 -22.71 -27.17
N GLN A 426 12.82 -22.81 -27.87
CA GLN A 426 11.75 -21.82 -27.78
C GLN A 426 11.10 -21.82 -26.39
N ASP A 427 10.82 -22.99 -25.81
CA ASP A 427 10.26 -23.11 -24.46
C ASP A 427 11.16 -22.41 -23.44
N LEU A 428 12.47 -22.71 -23.48
CA LEU A 428 13.45 -22.09 -22.59
C LEU A 428 13.49 -20.57 -22.76
N TRP A 429 13.45 -20.06 -24.00
CA TRP A 429 13.39 -18.63 -24.25
C TRP A 429 12.08 -17.99 -23.72
N LEU A 430 10.92 -18.64 -23.92
CA LEU A 430 9.63 -18.18 -23.40
C LEU A 430 9.62 -18.12 -21.87
N MET A 431 10.27 -19.07 -21.17
CA MET A 431 10.42 -19.06 -19.71
C MET A 431 11.11 -17.79 -19.17
N SER A 432 11.89 -17.09 -20.01
CA SER A 432 12.62 -15.85 -19.68
C SER A 432 12.01 -14.58 -20.30
N THR A 433 10.91 -14.71 -21.03
CA THR A 433 10.23 -13.62 -21.73
C THR A 433 8.73 -13.66 -21.45
N TYR A 434 7.92 -14.23 -22.34
CA TYR A 434 6.45 -14.19 -22.23
C TYR A 434 5.93 -14.90 -20.98
N ASN A 435 6.41 -16.11 -20.67
CA ASN A 435 5.93 -16.83 -19.50
C ASN A 435 6.30 -16.12 -18.19
N SER A 436 7.44 -15.40 -18.17
CA SER A 436 7.79 -14.51 -17.06
C SER A 436 6.84 -13.32 -16.97
N ALA A 437 6.44 -12.73 -18.11
CA ALA A 437 5.45 -11.67 -18.12
C ALA A 437 4.09 -12.17 -17.58
N VAL A 438 3.62 -13.35 -18.01
CA VAL A 438 2.40 -14.01 -17.50
C VAL A 438 2.49 -14.33 -16.00
N ALA A 439 3.67 -14.74 -15.53
CA ALA A 439 3.89 -15.00 -14.11
C ALA A 439 3.80 -13.72 -13.25
N MET A 440 4.08 -12.56 -13.85
CA MET A 440 4.08 -11.24 -13.21
C MET A 440 2.83 -10.38 -13.53
N GLY A 441 1.87 -10.90 -14.29
CA GLY A 441 0.66 -10.16 -14.71
C GLY A 441 0.94 -9.05 -15.73
N ALA A 442 2.07 -9.13 -16.44
CA ALA A 442 2.56 -8.12 -17.38
C ALA A 442 2.47 -8.52 -18.85
N GLU A 443 1.82 -9.65 -19.14
CA GLU A 443 1.73 -10.30 -20.44
C GLU A 443 1.13 -9.41 -21.54
N THR A 444 0.24 -8.48 -21.20
CA THR A 444 -0.39 -7.57 -22.18
C THR A 444 0.49 -6.38 -22.58
N GLN A 445 1.66 -6.23 -21.96
CA GLN A 445 2.48 -5.02 -22.10
C GLN A 445 3.93 -5.29 -22.51
N ILE A 446 4.53 -6.39 -22.02
CA ILE A 446 5.93 -6.77 -22.25
C ILE A 446 6.07 -8.30 -22.42
N GLY A 447 7.27 -8.77 -22.77
CA GLY A 447 7.56 -10.20 -22.93
C GLY A 447 7.39 -10.73 -24.36
N LEU A 448 6.80 -9.95 -25.27
CA LEU A 448 6.71 -10.26 -26.71
C LEU A 448 7.09 -9.06 -27.58
N LEU A 449 7.49 -9.37 -28.83
CA LEU A 449 7.58 -8.40 -29.90
C LEU A 449 6.26 -8.45 -30.68
N ALA A 450 5.29 -7.64 -30.26
CA ALA A 450 3.97 -7.55 -30.87
C ALA A 450 3.49 -6.09 -30.93
N VAL A 451 2.55 -5.79 -31.84
CA VAL A 451 1.98 -4.44 -31.95
C VAL A 451 1.26 -4.07 -30.65
N GLY A 452 1.42 -2.84 -30.17
CA GLY A 452 0.84 -2.37 -28.91
C GLY A 452 1.68 -2.67 -27.66
N TYR A 453 2.68 -3.55 -27.76
CA TYR A 453 3.62 -3.82 -26.67
C TYR A 453 4.64 -2.70 -26.52
N ILE A 454 5.20 -2.59 -25.32
CA ILE A 454 6.27 -1.65 -25.00
C ILE A 454 7.58 -2.15 -25.60
N ALA A 455 8.41 -1.25 -26.11
CA ALA A 455 9.70 -1.58 -26.72
C ALA A 455 10.80 -1.88 -25.68
N ASP A 456 10.55 -2.89 -24.85
CA ASP A 456 11.54 -3.59 -24.04
C ASP A 456 12.21 -4.64 -24.94
N ILE A 457 13.42 -4.35 -25.42
CA ILE A 457 14.08 -5.11 -26.50
C ILE A 457 15.54 -5.36 -26.14
N ALA A 458 16.00 -6.59 -26.36
CA ALA A 458 17.40 -6.97 -26.33
C ALA A 458 17.86 -7.49 -27.70
N ILE A 459 19.08 -7.13 -28.12
CA ILE A 459 19.71 -7.64 -29.34
C ILE A 459 20.95 -8.44 -28.96
N PHE A 460 21.04 -9.66 -29.47
CA PHE A 460 22.15 -10.58 -29.23
C PHE A 460 22.95 -10.79 -30.53
N ASP A 461 24.25 -10.98 -30.40
CA ASP A 461 25.16 -11.28 -31.52
C ASP A 461 24.93 -12.71 -32.00
N GLY A 462 24.23 -12.85 -33.12
CA GLY A 462 23.90 -14.13 -33.74
C GLY A 462 24.95 -14.65 -34.72
N THR A 463 26.21 -14.18 -34.63
CA THR A 463 27.24 -14.56 -35.61
C THR A 463 27.63 -16.03 -35.50
N ASP A 464 27.76 -16.54 -34.28
CA ASP A 464 28.19 -17.92 -33.99
C ASP A 464 27.04 -18.83 -33.54
N ARG A 465 25.94 -18.23 -33.05
CA ARG A 465 24.72 -18.90 -32.58
C ARG A 465 23.52 -18.24 -33.24
N ALA A 466 22.54 -19.00 -33.71
CA ALA A 466 21.36 -18.45 -34.36
C ALA A 466 20.13 -18.57 -33.44
N GLU A 467 19.09 -17.78 -33.75
CA GLU A 467 17.76 -17.91 -33.14
C GLU A 467 17.83 -17.88 -31.60
N TYR A 468 17.06 -18.72 -30.93
CA TYR A 468 17.01 -18.81 -29.47
C TYR A 468 18.37 -19.16 -28.83
N ARG A 469 19.24 -19.92 -29.51
CA ARG A 469 20.59 -20.25 -28.99
C ARG A 469 21.47 -19.02 -28.77
N ALA A 470 21.25 -17.94 -29.53
CA ALA A 470 21.96 -16.68 -29.30
C ALA A 470 21.66 -16.07 -27.92
N ILE A 471 20.50 -16.39 -27.34
CA ILE A 471 20.05 -15.94 -26.02
C ILE A 471 20.41 -16.96 -24.94
N ILE A 472 20.08 -18.24 -25.15
CA ILE A 472 20.34 -19.33 -24.17
C ILE A 472 21.84 -19.43 -23.84
N GLU A 473 22.69 -19.24 -24.84
CA GLU A 473 24.14 -19.28 -24.65
C GLU A 473 24.77 -17.89 -24.53
N ALA A 474 23.97 -16.83 -24.37
CA ALA A 474 24.49 -15.48 -24.32
C ALA A 474 25.50 -15.28 -23.18
N SER A 475 26.46 -14.40 -23.44
CA SER A 475 27.41 -13.88 -22.47
C SER A 475 27.37 -12.34 -22.53
N PRO A 476 27.87 -11.63 -21.51
CA PRO A 476 27.79 -10.17 -21.45
C PRO A 476 28.33 -9.45 -22.70
N GLU A 477 29.33 -10.03 -23.39
CA GLU A 477 29.85 -9.48 -24.64
C GLU A 477 28.95 -9.67 -25.85
N THR A 478 28.17 -10.77 -25.92
CA THR A 478 27.25 -11.03 -27.04
C THR A 478 25.94 -10.25 -26.92
N VAL A 479 25.61 -9.69 -25.76
CA VAL A 479 24.52 -8.72 -25.58
C VAL A 479 24.90 -7.40 -26.27
N ALA A 480 24.37 -7.16 -27.47
CA ALA A 480 24.72 -6.04 -28.32
C ALA A 480 23.93 -4.75 -28.00
N LEU A 481 22.69 -4.87 -27.51
CA LEU A 481 21.83 -3.76 -27.11
C LEU A 481 20.79 -4.22 -26.09
N VAL A 482 20.48 -3.38 -25.12
CA VAL A 482 19.31 -3.50 -24.22
C VAL A 482 18.60 -2.15 -24.19
N MET A 483 17.30 -2.18 -24.49
CA MET A 483 16.41 -1.03 -24.43
C MET A 483 15.23 -1.32 -23.51
N ARG A 484 14.91 -0.38 -22.63
CA ARG A 484 13.72 -0.41 -21.78
C ARG A 484 12.80 0.75 -22.21
N GLY A 485 11.59 0.43 -22.66
CA GLY A 485 10.63 1.40 -23.20
C GLY A 485 11.22 2.26 -24.31
N GLY A 486 12.00 1.66 -25.22
CA GLY A 486 12.67 2.35 -26.32
C GLY A 486 13.84 3.26 -25.91
N THR A 487 14.24 3.25 -24.64
CA THR A 487 15.41 3.96 -24.11
C THR A 487 16.63 3.02 -24.11
N PRO A 488 17.70 3.32 -24.87
CA PRO A 488 18.94 2.54 -24.83
C PRO A 488 19.66 2.69 -23.50
N LEU A 489 19.86 1.58 -22.80
CA LEU A 489 20.51 1.55 -21.47
C LEU A 489 21.92 0.96 -21.52
N LEU A 490 22.12 -0.08 -22.34
CA LEU A 490 23.38 -0.78 -22.50
C LEU A 490 23.55 -1.25 -23.93
N GLY A 491 24.75 -1.16 -24.50
CA GLY A 491 25.03 -1.76 -25.80
C GLY A 491 26.39 -1.42 -26.38
N ASP A 492 26.71 -2.02 -27.52
CA ASP A 492 27.95 -1.77 -28.26
C ASP A 492 28.05 -0.28 -28.63
N THR A 493 29.24 0.31 -28.47
CA THR A 493 29.43 1.77 -28.61
C THR A 493 28.94 2.33 -29.93
N ALA A 494 29.09 1.59 -31.04
CA ALA A 494 28.63 2.01 -32.36
C ALA A 494 27.10 2.08 -32.47
N ILE A 495 26.39 1.12 -31.86
CA ILE A 495 24.92 1.07 -31.83
C ILE A 495 24.39 2.23 -30.97
N MET A 496 24.92 2.35 -29.75
CA MET A 496 24.51 3.36 -28.78
C MET A 496 24.77 4.79 -29.30
N SER A 497 25.93 5.02 -29.93
CA SER A 497 26.27 6.31 -30.55
C SER A 497 25.32 6.68 -31.69
N GLY A 498 24.85 5.70 -32.45
CA GLY A 498 23.85 5.90 -33.49
C GLY A 498 22.50 6.29 -32.90
N LEU A 499 21.96 5.46 -32.01
CA LEU A 499 20.62 5.63 -31.43
C LEU A 499 20.46 6.90 -30.59
N MET A 500 21.52 7.33 -29.90
CA MET A 500 21.49 8.44 -28.94
C MET A 500 22.13 9.72 -29.49
N GLY A 501 22.89 9.65 -30.58
CA GLY A 501 23.63 10.79 -31.12
C GLY A 501 24.50 11.48 -30.07
N ALA A 502 24.29 12.77 -29.85
CA ALA A 502 25.06 13.55 -28.87
C ALA A 502 24.85 13.07 -27.41
N GLN A 503 23.70 12.46 -27.11
CA GLN A 503 23.40 11.94 -25.77
C GLN A 503 24.23 10.71 -25.42
N ALA A 504 24.83 10.00 -26.39
CA ALA A 504 25.73 8.88 -26.08
C ALA A 504 26.91 9.30 -25.18
N SER A 505 27.31 10.59 -25.23
CA SER A 505 28.37 11.14 -24.39
C SER A 505 28.01 11.24 -22.90
N THR A 506 26.74 11.06 -22.54
CA THR A 506 26.28 11.02 -21.14
C THR A 506 26.34 9.60 -20.55
N CYS A 507 26.65 8.60 -21.36
CA CYS A 507 26.81 7.21 -20.93
C CYS A 507 28.28 6.89 -20.68
N GLU A 508 28.52 5.93 -19.80
CA GLU A 508 29.84 5.48 -19.37
C GLU A 508 30.39 4.41 -20.32
N THR A 509 31.66 4.55 -20.70
CA THR A 509 32.35 3.54 -21.51
C THR A 509 32.89 2.42 -20.63
N GLU A 510 32.62 1.18 -21.01
CA GLU A 510 33.10 -0.02 -20.35
C GLU A 510 33.63 -1.03 -21.38
N THR A 511 34.76 -1.67 -21.10
CA THR A 511 35.27 -2.78 -21.94
C THR A 511 34.83 -4.12 -21.37
N VAL A 512 33.80 -4.72 -21.97
CA VAL A 512 33.24 -6.02 -21.56
C VAL A 512 33.82 -7.11 -22.45
N CYS A 513 34.71 -7.93 -21.89
CA CYS A 513 35.34 -9.08 -22.56
C CYS A 513 35.94 -8.75 -23.94
N GLY A 514 36.56 -7.57 -24.03
CA GLY A 514 37.22 -7.10 -25.26
C GLY A 514 36.33 -6.31 -26.21
N ARG A 515 35.03 -6.13 -25.91
CA ARG A 515 34.11 -5.26 -26.66
C ARG A 515 33.86 -3.96 -25.90
N GLU A 516 33.98 -2.83 -26.60
CA GLU A 516 33.61 -1.52 -26.02
C GLU A 516 32.09 -1.34 -26.03
N LYS A 517 31.53 -1.08 -24.85
CA LYS A 517 30.11 -0.84 -24.62
C LYS A 517 29.90 0.52 -23.97
N LEU A 518 28.71 1.09 -24.19
CA LEU A 518 28.20 2.21 -23.40
C LEU A 518 27.14 1.70 -22.43
N VAL A 519 27.23 2.15 -21.18
CA VAL A 519 26.30 1.87 -20.08
C VAL A 519 25.75 3.21 -19.61
N CYS A 520 24.45 3.43 -19.64
CA CYS A 520 23.83 4.73 -19.41
C CYS A 520 23.34 4.93 -17.97
N ALA A 521 24.09 4.44 -16.98
CA ALA A 521 23.67 4.46 -15.57
C ALA A 521 23.49 5.89 -15.03
N GLN A 522 24.41 6.81 -15.37
CA GLN A 522 24.29 8.21 -14.96
C GLN A 522 23.13 8.93 -15.65
N ALA A 523 22.86 8.60 -16.90
CA ALA A 523 21.80 9.23 -17.68
C ALA A 523 20.40 8.80 -17.22
N ASP A 524 20.27 7.54 -16.82
CA ASP A 524 19.00 6.94 -16.42
C ASP A 524 18.77 7.04 -14.91
N ALA A 525 19.64 6.42 -14.10
CA ALA A 525 19.53 6.38 -12.65
C ALA A 525 20.12 7.63 -11.94
N GLY A 526 20.72 8.57 -12.68
CA GLY A 526 21.29 9.78 -12.08
C GLY A 526 22.56 9.53 -11.25
N ILE A 527 23.14 8.33 -11.31
CA ILE A 527 24.36 7.94 -10.60
C ILE A 527 25.29 7.16 -11.53
N THR A 528 26.58 7.52 -11.53
CA THR A 528 27.54 6.84 -12.42
C THR A 528 27.76 5.38 -12.05
N MET A 529 27.99 4.52 -13.04
CA MET A 529 28.40 3.13 -12.87
C MET A 529 29.64 2.99 -11.96
N ALA A 530 30.59 3.91 -12.06
CA ALA A 530 31.77 3.92 -11.18
C ALA A 530 31.42 4.21 -9.71
N ALA A 531 30.42 5.06 -9.46
CA ALA A 531 29.92 5.33 -8.11
C ALA A 531 29.14 4.14 -7.56
N ILE A 532 28.30 3.48 -8.37
CA ILE A 532 27.60 2.25 -8.00
C ILE A 532 28.61 1.17 -7.60
N ARG A 533 29.59 0.87 -8.47
CA ARG A 533 30.67 -0.10 -8.17
C ARG A 533 31.50 0.29 -6.95
N GLY A 534 31.70 1.60 -6.72
CA GLY A 534 32.50 2.11 -5.60
C GLY A 534 31.78 2.12 -4.25
N ALA A 535 30.44 2.05 -4.25
CA ALA A 535 29.62 2.04 -3.04
C ALA A 535 29.51 0.64 -2.42
N VAL A 536 29.56 -0.41 -3.25
CA VAL A 536 29.54 -1.80 -2.78
C VAL A 536 30.90 -2.25 -2.23
N ASN A 537 30.90 -3.28 -1.39
CA ASN A 537 32.13 -3.77 -0.77
C ASN A 537 33.17 -4.28 -1.79
N THR A 538 34.46 -4.17 -1.49
CA THR A 538 35.56 -4.53 -2.40
C THR A 538 35.70 -6.04 -2.66
N ASN A 539 34.95 -6.88 -1.95
CA ASN A 539 34.88 -8.33 -2.15
C ASN A 539 33.55 -8.76 -2.79
N SER A 540 32.82 -7.82 -3.40
CA SER A 540 31.55 -8.08 -4.07
C SER A 540 31.72 -9.06 -5.23
N TYR A 541 30.60 -9.67 -5.62
CA TYR A 541 30.51 -10.43 -6.86
C TYR A 541 30.54 -9.48 -8.04
N GLU A 542 31.36 -9.77 -9.05
CA GLU A 542 31.57 -8.83 -10.17
C GLU A 542 30.31 -8.67 -11.03
N LEU A 543 30.20 -7.54 -11.72
CA LEU A 543 29.05 -7.25 -12.59
C LEU A 543 28.97 -8.19 -13.81
N TYR A 544 30.09 -8.76 -14.25
CA TYR A 544 30.16 -9.69 -15.37
C TYR A 544 31.45 -10.52 -15.31
N PHE A 545 31.41 -11.70 -15.92
CA PHE A 545 32.57 -12.55 -16.19
C PHE A 545 32.60 -12.89 -17.69
N CYS A 546 33.81 -13.08 -18.23
CA CYS A 546 34.01 -13.43 -19.64
C CYS A 546 34.06 -14.93 -19.89
N ASP A 547 34.41 -15.68 -18.84
CA ASP A 547 34.32 -17.13 -18.78
C ASP A 547 33.29 -17.49 -17.68
N ASP A 548 33.15 -18.77 -17.38
CA ASP A 548 32.30 -19.21 -16.26
C ASP A 548 32.70 -18.51 -14.95
N PRO A 549 31.73 -17.97 -14.18
CA PRO A 549 32.03 -17.29 -12.94
C PRO A 549 32.75 -18.19 -11.95
N LEU A 550 33.69 -17.61 -11.20
CA LEU A 550 34.40 -18.35 -10.15
C LEU A 550 33.41 -18.80 -9.06
N ASN A 551 33.43 -20.10 -8.75
CA ASN A 551 32.51 -20.75 -7.79
C ASN A 551 31.04 -20.55 -8.14
N GLU A 552 30.69 -20.49 -9.42
CA GLU A 552 29.28 -20.49 -9.79
C GLU A 552 28.57 -21.72 -9.18
N PRO A 553 27.36 -21.55 -8.60
CA PRO A 553 26.60 -22.65 -8.04
C PRO A 553 26.33 -23.75 -9.08
N SER A 554 26.27 -25.01 -8.65
CA SER A 554 26.23 -26.15 -9.59
C SER A 554 24.89 -26.25 -10.32
N CYS A 555 24.94 -26.65 -11.60
CA CYS A 555 23.77 -27.12 -12.38
C CYS A 555 23.76 -28.64 -12.56
N VAL A 556 24.73 -29.33 -11.98
CA VAL A 556 24.81 -30.79 -11.98
C VAL A 556 24.12 -31.27 -10.71
N PRO A 557 23.01 -32.04 -10.80
CA PRO A 557 22.25 -32.52 -9.65
C PRO A 557 22.96 -33.73 -9.01
N PHE A 558 24.16 -33.48 -8.48
CA PHE A 558 25.02 -34.48 -7.86
C PHE A 558 25.60 -33.93 -6.56
N ARG A 559 25.66 -34.78 -5.53
CA ARG A 559 26.52 -34.53 -4.36
C ARG A 559 27.25 -35.80 -3.92
N PRO A 560 28.49 -35.66 -3.40
CA PRO A 560 29.22 -36.80 -2.86
C PRO A 560 28.48 -37.48 -1.70
N GLY A 561 27.98 -38.70 -1.94
CA GLY A 561 27.35 -39.54 -0.92
C GLY A 561 25.85 -39.80 -1.11
N ASP A 562 25.20 -39.11 -2.05
CA ASP A 562 23.79 -39.32 -2.37
C ASP A 562 23.62 -40.40 -3.45
N TYR A 563 24.15 -40.14 -4.64
CA TYR A 563 24.27 -41.06 -5.79
C TYR A 563 25.41 -40.55 -6.69
N VAL A 564 25.87 -41.30 -7.70
CA VAL A 564 27.05 -40.91 -8.51
C VAL A 564 26.82 -39.70 -9.41
N GLY A 565 25.56 -39.33 -9.68
CA GLY A 565 25.17 -38.09 -10.37
C GLY A 565 25.84 -37.91 -11.73
N MET A 566 26.21 -39.03 -12.33
CA MET A 566 26.93 -39.13 -13.59
C MET A 566 26.33 -40.31 -14.33
N THR A 567 25.95 -40.05 -15.58
CA THR A 567 25.43 -41.09 -16.47
C THR A 567 26.45 -42.22 -16.62
N SER A 568 25.94 -43.45 -16.59
CA SER A 568 26.73 -44.68 -16.66
C SER A 568 26.06 -45.68 -17.60
N ALA A 569 26.70 -46.82 -17.85
CA ALA A 569 26.13 -47.85 -18.71
C ALA A 569 24.95 -48.61 -18.08
N THR A 570 24.67 -48.39 -16.79
CA THR A 570 23.58 -49.05 -16.06
C THR A 570 22.64 -48.08 -15.35
N ASP A 571 22.90 -46.77 -15.44
CA ASP A 571 22.15 -45.66 -14.82
C ASP A 571 22.29 -44.50 -15.80
N GLN A 572 21.42 -44.45 -16.80
CA GLN A 572 21.58 -43.62 -18.00
C GLN A 572 21.32 -42.13 -17.77
N ASP A 573 20.52 -41.78 -16.77
CA ASP A 573 20.21 -40.39 -16.41
C ASP A 573 20.97 -39.90 -15.17
N GLY A 574 21.64 -40.80 -14.44
CA GLY A 574 22.51 -40.47 -13.32
C GLY A 574 21.75 -40.17 -12.02
N ASP A 575 20.50 -40.60 -11.87
CA ASP A 575 19.69 -40.36 -10.68
C ASP A 575 20.05 -41.28 -9.48
N GLY A 576 20.92 -42.28 -9.72
CA GLY A 576 21.40 -43.22 -8.72
C GLY A 576 20.67 -44.54 -8.65
N ILE A 577 19.69 -44.77 -9.53
CA ILE A 577 18.95 -46.02 -9.66
C ILE A 577 19.38 -46.71 -10.95
N ASP A 578 19.64 -48.02 -10.90
CA ASP A 578 20.01 -48.74 -12.11
C ASP A 578 18.78 -48.85 -13.05
N ASP A 579 18.95 -48.68 -14.36
CA ASP A 579 17.91 -48.69 -15.41
C ASP A 579 16.89 -49.86 -15.32
N VAL A 580 17.26 -50.96 -14.65
CA VAL A 580 16.41 -52.16 -14.49
C VAL A 580 15.40 -52.03 -13.35
N ASP A 581 15.68 -51.17 -12.37
CA ASP A 581 14.87 -50.88 -11.19
C ASP A 581 14.28 -49.45 -11.25
N ASP A 582 14.65 -48.68 -12.27
CA ASP A 582 14.25 -47.30 -12.53
C ASP A 582 12.92 -47.23 -13.32
N ASN A 583 11.95 -46.44 -12.82
CA ASN A 583 10.68 -46.21 -13.50
C ASN A 583 10.73 -45.07 -14.55
N CYS A 584 11.86 -44.35 -14.65
CA CYS A 584 12.19 -43.39 -15.71
C CYS A 584 13.66 -43.52 -16.18
N PRO A 585 14.09 -44.63 -16.82
CA PRO A 585 15.50 -44.92 -17.13
C PRO A 585 16.31 -43.92 -17.96
N THR A 586 15.71 -42.82 -18.42
CA THR A 586 16.37 -41.78 -19.22
C THR A 586 16.00 -40.37 -18.77
N ILE A 587 15.23 -40.22 -17.69
CA ILE A 587 14.73 -38.94 -17.19
C ILE A 587 14.93 -38.87 -15.69
N PHE A 588 15.92 -38.07 -15.29
CA PHE A 588 16.39 -37.97 -13.91
C PHE A 588 15.26 -37.73 -12.92
N ASN A 589 15.06 -38.69 -12.00
CA ASN A 589 13.98 -38.66 -11.04
C ASN A 589 14.34 -39.31 -9.69
N PRO A 590 15.40 -38.84 -9.02
CA PRO A 590 15.89 -39.47 -7.81
C PRO A 590 14.83 -39.43 -6.70
N VAL A 591 14.82 -40.44 -5.83
CA VAL A 591 13.90 -40.53 -4.69
C VAL A 591 14.12 -39.36 -3.73
N ARG A 592 13.13 -38.45 -3.61
CA ARG A 592 13.16 -37.36 -2.64
C ARG A 592 12.85 -37.89 -1.23
N VAL A 593 13.15 -37.09 -0.21
CA VAL A 593 12.88 -37.46 1.19
C VAL A 593 11.39 -37.71 1.41
N MET A 594 10.53 -36.94 0.75
CA MET A 594 9.08 -37.11 0.77
C MET A 594 8.58 -38.39 0.05
N ASP A 595 9.34 -38.93 -0.91
CA ASP A 595 8.95 -40.10 -1.72
C ASP A 595 9.26 -41.44 -1.02
N GLY A 596 9.96 -41.39 0.12
CA GLY A 596 10.24 -42.56 0.95
C GLY A 596 11.35 -43.46 0.37
N THR A 597 10.98 -44.52 -0.34
CA THR A 597 11.95 -45.53 -0.84
C THR A 597 11.78 -45.91 -2.30
N ALA A 598 10.90 -45.24 -3.03
CA ALA A 598 10.62 -45.53 -4.43
C ALA A 598 10.45 -44.22 -5.20
N GLN A 599 10.77 -44.23 -6.50
CA GLN A 599 10.51 -43.12 -7.38
C GLN A 599 8.99 -42.90 -7.49
N PRO A 600 8.51 -41.65 -7.57
CA PRO A 600 7.09 -41.35 -7.74
C PRO A 600 6.51 -41.99 -9.01
N ASP A 601 5.36 -42.65 -8.84
CA ASP A 601 4.50 -43.23 -9.89
C ASP A 601 3.07 -43.20 -9.31
N THR A 602 2.38 -42.10 -9.56
CA THR A 602 1.13 -41.76 -8.89
C THR A 602 -0.03 -42.63 -9.37
N ASP A 603 -0.06 -43.00 -10.65
CA ASP A 603 -1.12 -43.83 -11.23
C ASP A 603 -0.80 -45.33 -11.29
N ASN A 604 0.44 -45.72 -10.96
CA ASN A 604 0.95 -47.08 -10.88
C ASN A 604 0.95 -47.83 -12.22
N ASP A 605 1.14 -47.12 -13.33
CA ASP A 605 1.25 -47.73 -14.65
C ASP A 605 2.66 -48.26 -14.99
N GLY A 606 3.63 -47.93 -14.13
CA GLY A 606 5.04 -48.34 -14.22
C GLY A 606 5.96 -47.31 -14.89
N PHE A 607 5.43 -46.18 -15.34
CA PHE A 607 6.20 -45.00 -15.73
C PHE A 607 6.22 -44.00 -14.57
N GLY A 608 7.39 -43.46 -14.22
CA GLY A 608 7.46 -42.46 -13.15
C GLY A 608 6.85 -41.12 -13.55
N ASP A 609 6.38 -40.36 -12.56
CA ASP A 609 5.61 -39.12 -12.75
C ASP A 609 6.29 -38.06 -13.66
N VAL A 610 7.62 -38.09 -13.79
CA VAL A 610 8.38 -37.10 -14.57
C VAL A 610 8.61 -37.51 -16.03
N CYS A 611 8.58 -38.81 -16.33
CA CYS A 611 8.68 -39.35 -17.69
C CYS A 611 7.32 -39.77 -18.24
N ASP A 612 6.30 -39.84 -17.38
CA ASP A 612 4.93 -40.00 -17.80
C ASP A 612 4.32 -38.67 -18.27
N VAL A 613 3.71 -38.71 -19.45
CA VAL A 613 2.93 -37.61 -20.03
C VAL A 613 1.55 -37.50 -19.38
N CYS A 614 1.10 -38.54 -18.69
CA CYS A 614 -0.21 -38.66 -18.06
C CYS A 614 -0.15 -39.15 -16.60
N PRO A 615 0.62 -38.48 -15.72
CA PRO A 615 1.04 -38.95 -14.39
C PRO A 615 -0.09 -39.23 -13.38
N LEU A 616 -1.35 -39.10 -13.78
CA LEU A 616 -2.54 -39.31 -12.94
C LEU A 616 -3.56 -40.29 -13.55
N ASN A 617 -3.32 -40.85 -14.75
CA ASN A 617 -4.31 -41.62 -15.50
C ASN A 617 -3.74 -42.86 -16.20
N GLU A 618 -3.83 -44.01 -15.51
CA GLU A 618 -3.46 -45.33 -16.03
C GLU A 618 -4.26 -45.63 -17.32
N GLY A 619 -3.59 -45.59 -18.49
CA GLY A 619 -4.21 -45.81 -19.81
C GLY A 619 -4.27 -44.59 -20.74
N GLY A 620 -3.68 -43.46 -20.32
CA GLY A 620 -3.50 -42.26 -21.12
C GLY A 620 -4.55 -41.18 -20.86
N CYS A 621 -4.21 -39.95 -21.24
CA CYS A 621 -4.96 -38.73 -20.99
C CYS A 621 -4.98 -37.84 -22.24
N GLU A 622 -5.92 -36.89 -22.27
CA GLU A 622 -5.84 -35.78 -23.22
C GLU A 622 -4.80 -34.81 -22.69
N LEU A 623 -3.67 -34.70 -23.39
CA LEU A 623 -2.60 -33.77 -22.99
C LEU A 623 -3.15 -32.35 -23.04
N PRO A 624 -3.03 -31.56 -21.94
CA PRO A 624 -3.28 -30.14 -22.03
C PRO A 624 -2.28 -29.55 -23.02
N ASP A 625 -2.75 -28.63 -23.87
CA ASP A 625 -1.85 -27.83 -24.67
C ASP A 625 -1.39 -26.66 -23.79
N PRO A 626 -0.14 -26.65 -23.28
CA PRO A 626 0.35 -25.53 -22.47
C PRO A 626 0.36 -24.21 -23.25
N THR A 627 0.25 -24.27 -24.58
CA THR A 627 0.20 -23.10 -25.45
C THR A 627 -1.22 -22.64 -25.77
N ASP A 628 -2.27 -23.41 -25.47
CA ASP A 628 -3.70 -23.06 -25.63
C ASP A 628 -4.48 -23.55 -24.41
N ARG A 629 -4.54 -22.70 -23.39
CA ARG A 629 -4.95 -23.10 -22.03
C ARG A 629 -6.45 -23.28 -21.90
N ASP A 630 -7.23 -22.47 -22.60
CA ASP A 630 -8.68 -22.51 -22.56
C ASP A 630 -9.31 -23.38 -23.68
N LYS A 631 -8.45 -23.90 -24.57
CA LYS A 631 -8.77 -24.89 -25.62
C LYS A 631 -9.69 -24.32 -26.68
N ASP A 632 -9.51 -23.05 -27.00
CA ASP A 632 -10.30 -22.37 -28.01
C ASP A 632 -9.67 -22.39 -29.40
N THR A 633 -8.51 -23.04 -29.55
CA THR A 633 -7.69 -23.16 -30.77
C THR A 633 -6.85 -21.94 -31.13
N ILE A 634 -6.81 -20.92 -30.28
CA ILE A 634 -5.92 -19.77 -30.36
C ILE A 634 -4.83 -19.94 -29.29
N GLU A 635 -3.56 -19.81 -29.69
CA GLU A 635 -2.47 -19.94 -28.73
C GLU A 635 -2.48 -18.75 -27.74
N ASN A 636 -2.22 -19.00 -26.46
CA ASN A 636 -2.23 -18.07 -25.31
C ASN A 636 -1.53 -16.72 -25.54
N PHE A 637 -0.61 -16.60 -26.49
CA PHE A 637 0.10 -15.35 -26.78
C PHE A 637 -0.47 -14.57 -27.98
N GLN A 638 -1.33 -15.22 -28.77
CA GLN A 638 -2.16 -14.61 -29.82
C GLN A 638 -3.60 -14.42 -29.34
N ASP A 639 -3.96 -15.07 -28.25
CA ASP A 639 -5.27 -15.04 -27.63
C ASP A 639 -5.44 -13.77 -26.77
N ASN A 640 -6.47 -12.99 -27.06
CA ASN A 640 -6.85 -11.84 -26.26
C ASN A 640 -7.67 -12.21 -25.01
N CYS A 641 -8.08 -13.48 -24.86
CA CYS A 641 -8.60 -14.06 -23.62
C CYS A 641 -7.97 -15.43 -23.29
N PRO A 642 -6.67 -15.50 -22.93
CA PRO A 642 -5.92 -16.76 -22.73
C PRO A 642 -6.46 -17.78 -21.71
N ASN A 643 -7.51 -17.42 -20.98
CA ASN A 643 -8.15 -18.23 -19.95
C ASN A 643 -9.66 -18.40 -20.18
N VAL A 644 -10.23 -17.78 -21.22
CA VAL A 644 -11.67 -17.73 -21.48
C VAL A 644 -11.94 -17.88 -22.97
N ALA A 645 -12.28 -19.11 -23.37
CA ALA A 645 -12.39 -19.49 -24.77
C ALA A 645 -13.23 -18.53 -25.62
N ASN A 646 -12.61 -17.90 -26.61
CA ASN A 646 -13.20 -16.94 -27.53
C ASN A 646 -12.57 -17.00 -28.94
N THR A 647 -12.88 -18.08 -29.68
CA THR A 647 -12.44 -18.29 -31.08
C THR A 647 -12.61 -17.11 -32.07
N ASP A 648 -13.47 -16.13 -31.77
CA ASP A 648 -13.70 -14.96 -32.61
C ASP A 648 -12.76 -13.77 -32.30
N GLN A 649 -12.04 -13.83 -31.17
CA GLN A 649 -11.06 -12.84 -30.72
C GLN A 649 -11.64 -11.42 -30.76
N ALA A 650 -12.93 -11.28 -30.42
CA ALA A 650 -13.60 -10.00 -30.39
C ALA A 650 -13.00 -9.11 -29.30
N ASP A 651 -12.65 -7.89 -29.65
CA ASP A 651 -12.12 -6.84 -28.79
C ASP A 651 -12.71 -5.53 -29.34
N ALA A 652 -13.76 -5.02 -28.69
CA ALA A 652 -14.55 -3.92 -29.22
C ALA A 652 -13.94 -2.54 -28.97
N ASP A 653 -12.96 -2.42 -28.07
CA ASP A 653 -12.28 -1.16 -27.74
C ASP A 653 -10.79 -1.13 -28.13
N ASP A 654 -10.31 -2.19 -28.78
CA ASP A 654 -8.97 -2.36 -29.35
C ASP A 654 -7.86 -2.23 -28.28
N ASP A 655 -8.10 -2.75 -27.07
CA ASP A 655 -7.17 -2.66 -25.94
C ASP A 655 -6.25 -3.88 -25.76
N GLY A 656 -6.52 -4.95 -26.50
CA GLY A 656 -5.79 -6.22 -26.47
C GLY A 656 -6.36 -7.27 -25.52
N THR A 657 -7.45 -6.97 -24.80
CA THR A 657 -8.21 -7.86 -23.93
C THR A 657 -9.55 -8.17 -24.60
N GLY A 658 -9.89 -9.45 -24.77
CA GLY A 658 -11.10 -9.81 -25.49
C GLY A 658 -12.39 -9.52 -24.71
N ASP A 659 -13.48 -9.25 -25.44
CA ASP A 659 -14.78 -8.86 -24.89
C ASP A 659 -15.32 -9.83 -23.80
N LEU A 660 -14.93 -11.11 -23.86
CA LEU A 660 -15.39 -12.14 -22.91
C LEU A 660 -14.64 -12.14 -21.58
N CYS A 661 -13.38 -11.71 -21.57
CA CYS A 661 -12.52 -11.66 -20.39
C CYS A 661 -12.24 -10.23 -19.92
N ASP A 662 -12.66 -9.23 -20.69
CA ASP A 662 -12.56 -7.83 -20.31
C ASP A 662 -13.68 -7.42 -19.34
N SER A 663 -13.28 -6.78 -18.24
CA SER A 663 -14.20 -6.20 -17.27
C SER A 663 -14.95 -5.00 -17.84
N CYS A 664 -14.41 -4.32 -18.86
CA CYS A 664 -15.03 -3.17 -19.50
C CYS A 664 -14.91 -3.18 -21.03
N PRO A 665 -15.67 -4.08 -21.71
CA PRO A 665 -15.57 -4.37 -23.16
C PRO A 665 -15.87 -3.23 -24.14
N ASN A 666 -15.99 -1.99 -23.69
CA ASN A 666 -16.26 -0.82 -24.53
C ASN A 666 -15.36 0.37 -24.17
N TYR A 667 -14.42 0.20 -23.23
CA TYR A 667 -13.57 1.24 -22.70
C TYR A 667 -12.16 0.73 -22.38
N ALA A 668 -11.24 0.90 -23.34
CA ALA A 668 -9.88 0.38 -23.26
C ALA A 668 -9.23 0.51 -21.86
N ASN A 669 -8.94 -0.64 -21.26
CA ASN A 669 -8.21 -0.87 -20.01
C ASN A 669 -7.17 -2.01 -20.16
N PRO A 670 -6.12 -1.84 -20.99
CA PRO A 670 -5.17 -2.90 -21.28
C PRO A 670 -4.62 -3.59 -20.03
N GLY A 671 -4.64 -4.93 -20.01
CA GLY A 671 -4.14 -5.73 -18.87
C GLY A 671 -5.06 -5.73 -17.65
N ASN A 672 -6.38 -5.73 -17.86
CA ASN A 672 -7.37 -5.66 -16.78
C ASN A 672 -7.20 -4.42 -15.87
N GLY A 673 -6.79 -3.30 -16.48
CA GLY A 673 -6.67 -2.01 -15.79
C GLY A 673 -8.02 -1.50 -15.24
N ALA A 674 -7.99 -0.39 -14.50
CA ALA A 674 -9.23 0.21 -14.04
C ALA A 674 -10.05 0.79 -15.19
N CYS A 675 -11.33 0.44 -15.25
CA CYS A 675 -12.26 0.83 -16.28
C CYS A 675 -12.49 2.34 -16.35
N LEU A 676 -12.26 2.97 -17.51
CA LEU A 676 -12.71 4.34 -17.71
C LEU A 676 -14.25 4.40 -17.67
N THR A 677 -14.81 5.17 -16.74
CA THR A 677 -16.27 5.26 -16.56
C THR A 677 -16.71 6.67 -16.19
N THR A 678 -18.03 6.88 -16.06
CA THR A 678 -18.63 8.13 -15.60
C THR A 678 -19.30 7.96 -14.25
N ILE A 679 -19.47 9.07 -13.52
CA ILE A 679 -20.27 9.06 -12.27
C ILE A 679 -21.71 8.59 -12.55
N TYR A 680 -22.26 8.92 -13.72
CA TYR A 680 -23.61 8.50 -14.11
C TYR A 680 -23.74 6.98 -14.23
N ASP A 681 -22.75 6.32 -14.86
CA ASP A 681 -22.76 4.87 -15.05
C ASP A 681 -22.64 4.11 -13.73
N ILE A 682 -21.79 4.59 -12.82
CA ILE A 682 -21.69 4.06 -11.46
C ILE A 682 -23.03 4.24 -10.74
N LYS A 683 -23.57 5.46 -10.69
CA LYS A 683 -24.80 5.77 -9.95
C LYS A 683 -26.06 5.09 -10.51
N GLN A 684 -26.07 4.72 -11.79
CA GLN A 684 -27.18 4.01 -12.44
C GLN A 684 -27.00 2.48 -12.45
N GLY A 685 -25.89 1.97 -11.92
CA GLY A 685 -25.60 0.53 -11.85
C GLY A 685 -25.21 -0.09 -13.18
N VAL A 686 -24.75 0.72 -14.14
CA VAL A 686 -24.11 0.23 -15.37
C VAL A 686 -22.74 -0.34 -15.01
N THR A 687 -21.97 0.36 -14.16
CA THR A 687 -20.74 -0.16 -13.58
C THR A 687 -21.05 -0.91 -12.28
N ALA A 688 -20.66 -2.19 -12.21
CA ALA A 688 -20.97 -3.05 -11.06
C ALA A 688 -20.14 -2.70 -9.82
N VAL A 689 -20.70 -2.98 -8.63
CA VAL A 689 -19.94 -2.93 -7.36
C VAL A 689 -18.82 -3.97 -7.40
N GLY A 690 -17.62 -3.59 -6.95
CA GLY A 690 -16.39 -4.37 -7.03
C GLY A 690 -15.49 -4.00 -8.21
N THR A 691 -16.03 -3.35 -9.24
CA THR A 691 -15.26 -2.95 -10.42
C THR A 691 -14.23 -1.89 -10.07
N SER A 692 -12.97 -2.08 -10.50
CA SER A 692 -11.93 -1.05 -10.45
C SER A 692 -12.18 -0.04 -11.57
N VAL A 693 -12.26 1.25 -11.24
CA VAL A 693 -12.67 2.31 -12.18
C VAL A 693 -11.70 3.49 -12.19
N LEU A 694 -11.62 4.15 -13.35
CA LEU A 694 -10.93 5.41 -13.58
C LEU A 694 -11.99 6.48 -13.92
N LEU A 695 -12.07 7.53 -13.11
CA LEU A 695 -12.88 8.74 -13.36
C LEU A 695 -11.97 9.90 -13.72
N GLN A 696 -12.32 10.65 -14.76
CA GLN A 696 -11.53 11.80 -15.22
C GLN A 696 -12.34 13.10 -15.15
N ASP A 697 -11.64 14.20 -14.89
CA ASP A 697 -12.12 15.59 -14.93
C ASP A 697 -13.30 15.95 -14.01
N VAL A 698 -13.51 15.19 -12.94
CA VAL A 698 -14.55 15.48 -11.94
C VAL A 698 -14.12 16.60 -10.99
N VAL A 699 -15.07 17.42 -10.51
CA VAL A 699 -14.78 18.56 -9.61
C VAL A 699 -15.20 18.27 -8.16
N VAL A 700 -14.34 18.61 -7.20
CA VAL A 700 -14.63 18.48 -5.77
C VAL A 700 -15.64 19.54 -5.34
N THR A 701 -16.81 19.11 -4.85
CA THR A 701 -17.90 19.99 -4.41
C THR A 701 -17.98 20.18 -2.90
N GLY A 702 -17.42 19.25 -2.13
CA GLY A 702 -17.26 19.31 -0.67
C GLY A 702 -16.14 18.38 -0.22
N SER A 703 -15.37 18.78 0.80
CA SER A 703 -14.18 18.05 1.26
C SER A 703 -14.14 18.00 2.79
N ALA A 704 -13.97 16.79 3.34
CA ALA A 704 -13.80 16.53 4.76
C ALA A 704 -12.40 15.92 4.97
N ALA A 705 -11.42 16.78 5.27
CA ALA A 705 -10.03 16.38 5.40
C ALA A 705 -9.86 15.25 6.42
N GLY A 706 -9.25 14.14 5.98
CA GLY A 706 -9.02 12.95 6.80
C GLY A 706 -10.13 11.89 6.73
N GLU A 707 -11.24 12.14 6.05
CA GLU A 707 -12.33 11.17 5.85
C GLU A 707 -12.59 10.87 4.36
N GLY A 708 -12.86 11.91 3.58
CA GLY A 708 -13.15 11.77 2.15
C GLY A 708 -13.71 13.06 1.56
N PHE A 709 -14.13 13.01 0.31
CA PHE A 709 -14.64 14.17 -0.39
C PHE A 709 -15.73 13.77 -1.41
N PHE A 710 -16.53 14.74 -1.81
CA PHE A 710 -17.55 14.56 -2.83
C PHE A 710 -17.09 15.20 -4.12
N VAL A 711 -17.30 14.48 -5.21
CA VAL A 711 -17.05 14.96 -6.57
C VAL A 711 -18.35 15.03 -7.34
N GLN A 712 -18.40 15.93 -8.32
CA GLN A 712 -19.54 16.07 -9.22
C GLN A 712 -19.05 16.34 -10.65
N VAL A 713 -19.81 15.91 -11.65
CA VAL A 713 -19.58 16.30 -13.05
C VAL A 713 -19.97 17.77 -13.23
N HIS A 714 -19.09 18.61 -13.78
CA HIS A 714 -19.39 20.04 -13.97
C HIS A 714 -20.27 20.26 -15.22
N PRO A 715 -21.26 21.17 -15.21
CA PRO A 715 -22.13 21.46 -16.37
C PRO A 715 -21.43 21.93 -17.66
N ASP A 716 -20.17 22.38 -17.54
CA ASP A 716 -19.36 22.81 -18.69
C ASP A 716 -18.52 21.66 -19.29
N ASP A 717 -18.50 20.48 -18.65
CA ASP A 717 -17.72 19.34 -19.09
C ASP A 717 -18.49 18.57 -20.17
N ALA A 718 -17.77 18.01 -21.16
CA ALA A 718 -18.39 17.36 -22.31
C ALA A 718 -19.26 16.14 -21.95
N GLY A 719 -18.98 15.49 -20.80
CA GLY A 719 -19.72 14.33 -20.28
C GLY A 719 -20.92 14.67 -19.40
N TYR A 720 -21.26 15.96 -19.21
CA TYR A 720 -22.40 16.34 -18.38
C TYR A 720 -23.74 16.02 -19.05
N VAL A 721 -24.57 15.23 -18.36
CA VAL A 721 -25.92 14.85 -18.83
C VAL A 721 -26.99 15.67 -18.11
N SER A 722 -26.97 15.66 -16.77
CA SER A 722 -27.89 16.39 -15.91
C SER A 722 -27.35 16.51 -14.49
N ALA A 723 -28.03 17.24 -13.61
CA ALA A 723 -27.68 17.26 -12.18
C ALA A 723 -27.99 15.92 -11.48
N GLU A 724 -29.01 15.19 -11.94
CA GLU A 724 -29.37 13.88 -11.40
C GLU A 724 -28.25 12.88 -11.67
N TYR A 725 -27.84 12.15 -10.63
CA TYR A 725 -26.77 11.14 -10.63
C TYR A 725 -25.39 11.69 -11.01
N SER A 726 -25.17 13.00 -10.86
CA SER A 726 -23.88 13.63 -11.23
C SER A 726 -22.84 13.63 -10.12
N GLY A 727 -23.19 13.23 -8.90
CA GLY A 727 -22.34 13.29 -7.72
C GLY A 727 -21.95 11.93 -7.16
N LEU A 728 -20.76 11.82 -6.58
CA LEU A 728 -20.24 10.60 -5.98
C LEU A 728 -19.40 10.92 -4.74
N TYR A 729 -19.45 10.06 -3.73
CA TYR A 729 -18.56 10.13 -2.58
C TYR A 729 -17.30 9.31 -2.84
N VAL A 730 -16.15 9.87 -2.48
CA VAL A 730 -14.85 9.20 -2.55
C VAL A 730 -14.34 9.05 -1.12
N PHE A 731 -14.24 7.81 -0.66
CA PHE A 731 -13.67 7.49 0.63
C PHE A 731 -12.13 7.52 0.52
N ALA A 732 -11.50 8.43 1.27
CA ALA A 732 -10.07 8.66 1.15
C ALA A 732 -9.49 9.17 2.47
N ARG A 733 -8.64 8.35 3.11
CA ARG A 733 -7.91 8.71 4.32
C ARG A 733 -6.41 8.77 4.02
N GLY A 734 -5.70 9.74 4.61
CA GLY A 734 -4.24 9.85 4.49
C GLY A 734 -3.70 10.41 3.17
N LEU A 735 -4.55 10.94 2.26
CA LEU A 735 -4.08 11.58 1.03
C LEU A 735 -3.30 12.87 1.33
N THR A 736 -2.16 13.03 0.67
CA THR A 736 -1.32 14.23 0.75
C THR A 736 -0.82 14.64 -0.64
N PRO A 737 -1.20 15.83 -1.16
CA PRO A 737 -2.16 16.79 -0.62
C PRO A 737 -3.60 16.24 -0.64
N PHE A 738 -4.42 16.65 0.33
CA PHE A 738 -5.84 16.29 0.36
C PHE A 738 -6.63 17.19 -0.60
N PRO A 739 -7.53 16.65 -1.46
CA PRO A 739 -8.30 17.46 -2.40
C PRO A 739 -9.16 18.54 -1.73
N ALA A 740 -9.06 19.76 -2.24
CA ALA A 740 -9.83 20.91 -1.79
C ALA A 740 -11.03 21.18 -2.71
N GLN A 741 -12.02 21.91 -2.20
CA GLN A 741 -13.18 22.34 -2.98
C GLN A 741 -12.74 23.15 -4.21
N GLY A 742 -13.25 22.77 -5.39
CA GLY A 742 -12.85 23.37 -6.68
C GLY A 742 -11.61 22.72 -7.33
N ASP A 743 -11.00 21.70 -6.71
CA ASP A 743 -10.01 20.88 -7.40
C ASP A 743 -10.70 20.01 -8.46
N ARG A 744 -10.04 19.84 -9.61
CA ARG A 744 -10.41 18.86 -10.64
C ARG A 744 -9.47 17.68 -10.59
N LEU A 745 -10.04 16.48 -10.61
CA LEU A 745 -9.34 15.26 -10.28
C LEU A 745 -9.42 14.22 -11.39
N THR A 746 -8.35 13.44 -11.51
CA THR A 746 -8.39 12.08 -12.03
C THR A 746 -8.34 11.12 -10.85
N LEU A 747 -9.27 10.17 -10.79
CA LEU A 747 -9.45 9.24 -9.68
C LEU A 747 -9.38 7.81 -10.21
N GLN A 748 -8.66 6.93 -9.54
CA GLN A 748 -8.77 5.48 -9.76
C GLN A 748 -9.18 4.82 -8.45
N GLY A 749 -10.10 3.87 -8.44
CA GLY A 749 -10.50 3.15 -7.23
C GLY A 749 -11.60 2.13 -7.49
N ALA A 750 -11.93 1.30 -6.49
CA ALA A 750 -12.98 0.30 -6.63
C ALA A 750 -14.36 0.88 -6.28
N VAL A 751 -15.39 0.53 -7.05
CA VAL A 751 -16.78 0.85 -6.73
C VAL A 751 -17.21 0.02 -5.52
N ALA A 752 -17.64 0.68 -4.45
CA ALA A 752 -18.05 0.05 -3.21
C ALA A 752 -19.40 0.57 -2.73
N GLU A 753 -20.15 -0.30 -2.04
CA GLU A 753 -21.35 0.09 -1.31
C GLU A 753 -21.10 -0.07 0.19
N TRP A 754 -21.26 1.02 0.95
CA TRP A 754 -21.06 1.02 2.39
C TRP A 754 -22.28 1.61 3.11
N TYR A 755 -22.98 0.78 3.88
CA TYR A 755 -24.24 1.13 4.55
C TYR A 755 -25.26 1.81 3.62
N GLY A 756 -25.35 1.33 2.37
CA GLY A 756 -26.27 1.85 1.34
C GLY A 756 -25.80 3.15 0.67
N GLN A 757 -24.62 3.67 0.99
CA GLN A 757 -23.99 4.76 0.23
C GLN A 757 -23.09 4.15 -0.86
N LEU A 758 -23.32 4.52 -2.12
CA LEU A 758 -22.45 4.14 -3.23
C LEU A 758 -21.27 5.12 -3.30
N GLN A 759 -20.05 4.59 -3.27
CA GLN A 759 -18.82 5.35 -3.14
C GLN A 759 -17.64 4.69 -3.90
N LEU A 760 -16.52 5.39 -3.99
CA LEU A 760 -15.22 4.77 -4.35
C LEU A 760 -14.39 4.49 -3.09
N SER A 761 -13.68 3.36 -3.10
CA SER A 761 -12.69 2.97 -2.08
C SER A 761 -11.31 2.73 -2.69
N SER A 762 -10.28 2.63 -1.83
CA SER A 762 -8.88 2.36 -2.22
C SER A 762 -8.37 3.28 -3.33
N SER A 763 -8.74 4.56 -3.25
CA SER A 763 -8.61 5.44 -4.41
C SER A 763 -7.23 6.11 -4.50
N SER A 764 -6.59 6.02 -5.68
CA SER A 764 -5.50 6.91 -6.05
C SER A 764 -6.07 8.21 -6.64
N VAL A 765 -5.43 9.33 -6.35
CA VAL A 765 -5.94 10.67 -6.71
C VAL A 765 -4.85 11.51 -7.33
N THR A 766 -5.12 12.04 -8.52
CA THR A 766 -4.29 13.06 -9.17
C THR A 766 -5.05 14.37 -9.24
N ILE A 767 -4.48 15.45 -8.70
CA ILE A 767 -5.04 16.80 -8.79
C ILE A 767 -4.59 17.43 -10.11
N ASN A 768 -5.51 17.59 -11.06
CA ASN A 768 -5.23 18.12 -12.39
C ASN A 768 -5.15 19.66 -12.36
N SER A 769 -6.03 20.31 -11.58
CA SER A 769 -6.04 21.77 -11.39
C SER A 769 -6.84 22.17 -10.13
N SER A 770 -6.61 23.38 -9.63
CA SER A 770 -7.25 23.90 -8.41
C SER A 770 -8.00 25.21 -8.64
N ASN A 771 -8.91 25.55 -7.71
CA ASN A 771 -9.72 26.78 -7.73
C ASN A 771 -10.66 26.92 -8.94
N ASN A 772 -11.17 25.81 -9.46
CA ASN A 772 -12.15 25.82 -10.53
C ASN A 772 -13.53 26.27 -10.02
N ALA A 773 -14.37 26.75 -10.95
CA ALA A 773 -15.76 27.06 -10.64
C ALA A 773 -16.51 25.79 -10.22
N LEU A 774 -17.43 25.95 -9.28
CA LEU A 774 -18.29 24.87 -8.82
C LEU A 774 -19.58 24.83 -9.65
N PRO A 775 -20.21 23.66 -9.79
CA PRO A 775 -21.56 23.55 -10.34
C PRO A 775 -22.51 24.45 -9.54
N ALA A 776 -23.45 25.12 -10.23
CA ALA A 776 -24.50 25.86 -9.56
C ALA A 776 -25.36 24.88 -8.71
N PRO A 777 -25.69 25.21 -7.44
CA PRO A 777 -26.50 24.33 -6.61
C PRO A 777 -27.87 24.03 -7.25
N THR A 778 -28.26 22.76 -7.26
CA THR A 778 -29.55 22.34 -7.82
C THR A 778 -30.65 22.57 -6.80
N ALA A 779 -31.69 23.32 -7.19
CA ALA A 779 -32.82 23.61 -6.32
C ALA A 779 -33.65 22.34 -6.07
N ALA A 780 -33.90 22.02 -4.80
CA ALA A 780 -34.70 20.87 -4.39
C ALA A 780 -35.76 21.23 -3.36
N VAL A 781 -36.79 20.38 -3.28
CA VAL A 781 -37.83 20.46 -2.24
C VAL A 781 -37.50 19.44 -1.16
N PRO A 782 -37.41 19.81 0.13
CA PRO A 782 -37.02 18.89 1.21
C PRO A 782 -37.77 17.55 1.21
N ALA A 783 -39.08 17.56 0.92
CA ALA A 783 -39.90 16.35 0.87
C ALA A 783 -39.51 15.34 -0.23
N ASN A 784 -38.82 15.78 -1.28
CA ASN A 784 -38.40 14.92 -2.40
C ASN A 784 -37.04 14.26 -2.14
N ILE A 785 -36.24 14.82 -1.23
CA ILE A 785 -34.84 14.43 -0.98
C ILE A 785 -34.60 13.91 0.44
N VAL A 786 -35.65 13.83 1.27
CA VAL A 786 -35.61 13.10 2.55
C VAL A 786 -35.53 11.59 2.28
N ALA A 787 -35.18 10.80 3.30
CA ALA A 787 -35.20 9.33 3.20
C ALA A 787 -36.57 8.81 2.71
N GLY A 788 -36.56 8.00 1.65
CA GLY A 788 -37.75 7.52 0.92
C GLY A 788 -38.34 8.50 -0.10
N GLY A 789 -37.74 9.68 -0.27
CA GLY A 789 -38.15 10.69 -1.25
C GLY A 789 -37.84 10.26 -2.69
N ASN A 790 -38.62 10.75 -3.65
CA ASN A 790 -38.52 10.33 -5.06
C ASN A 790 -37.25 10.83 -5.79
N MET A 791 -36.56 11.83 -5.24
CA MET A 791 -35.31 12.38 -5.78
C MET A 791 -34.09 12.05 -4.91
N GLN A 792 -34.25 11.26 -3.85
CA GLN A 792 -33.18 10.92 -2.91
C GLN A 792 -31.95 10.35 -3.64
N ALA A 793 -32.13 9.23 -4.35
CA ALA A 793 -31.03 8.55 -5.02
C ALA A 793 -30.43 9.39 -6.16
N ALA A 794 -31.29 10.12 -6.89
CA ALA A 794 -30.87 10.99 -7.99
C ALA A 794 -30.00 12.16 -7.53
N TYR A 795 -30.18 12.66 -6.31
CA TYR A 795 -29.41 13.79 -5.81
C TYR A 795 -28.35 13.42 -4.77
N GLU A 796 -28.15 12.14 -4.49
CA GLU A 796 -27.07 11.71 -3.62
C GLU A 796 -25.70 12.09 -4.19
N GLY A 797 -24.89 12.80 -3.40
CA GLY A 797 -23.60 13.37 -3.76
C GLY A 797 -23.65 14.68 -4.56
N VAL A 798 -24.85 15.20 -4.85
CA VAL A 798 -25.05 16.41 -5.66
C VAL A 798 -25.09 17.64 -4.74
N LEU A 799 -24.57 18.77 -5.22
CA LEU A 799 -24.70 20.06 -4.54
C LEU A 799 -26.14 20.62 -4.68
N ILE A 800 -26.85 20.71 -3.56
CA ILE A 800 -28.29 21.05 -3.48
C ILE A 800 -28.51 22.37 -2.73
N THR A 801 -29.56 23.11 -3.12
CA THR A 801 -30.11 24.21 -2.33
C THR A 801 -31.60 24.00 -2.03
N VAL A 802 -32.01 24.20 -0.79
CA VAL A 802 -33.42 24.17 -0.34
C VAL A 802 -33.82 25.53 0.18
N SER A 803 -34.99 26.04 -0.21
CA SER A 803 -35.43 27.40 0.13
C SER A 803 -36.63 27.44 1.08
N ASN A 804 -36.73 28.54 1.83
CA ASN A 804 -37.83 28.85 2.75
C ASN A 804 -38.10 27.73 3.75
N VAL A 805 -37.04 27.31 4.43
CA VAL A 805 -37.09 26.20 5.38
C VAL A 805 -37.23 26.70 6.81
N THR A 806 -37.84 25.89 7.65
CA THR A 806 -38.04 26.20 9.08
C THR A 806 -37.56 25.03 9.92
N VAL A 807 -36.79 25.29 10.96
CA VAL A 807 -36.31 24.27 11.90
C VAL A 807 -37.50 23.70 12.66
N SER A 808 -37.70 22.40 12.48
CA SER A 808 -38.80 21.61 13.05
C SER A 808 -38.37 20.68 14.19
N ALA A 809 -37.07 20.37 14.29
CA ALA A 809 -36.46 19.71 15.43
C ALA A 809 -34.97 20.05 15.51
N VAL A 810 -34.39 19.96 16.70
CA VAL A 810 -32.97 20.14 16.98
C VAL A 810 -32.49 18.90 17.71
N GLN A 811 -31.26 18.44 17.45
CA GLN A 811 -30.72 17.21 18.04
C GLN A 811 -31.66 16.00 17.83
N PRO A 812 -32.01 15.65 16.57
CA PRO A 812 -32.88 14.52 16.28
C PRO A 812 -32.27 13.23 16.82
N ALA A 813 -33.11 12.20 17.00
CA ALA A 813 -32.65 10.90 17.45
C ALA A 813 -31.53 10.35 16.55
N PRO A 814 -30.45 9.79 17.13
CA PRO A 814 -29.37 9.17 16.38
C PRO A 814 -29.88 8.08 15.44
N GLY A 815 -29.32 8.02 14.23
CA GLY A 815 -29.46 6.86 13.34
C GLY A 815 -28.61 5.67 13.79
N PRO A 816 -28.71 4.52 13.09
CA PRO A 816 -27.79 3.40 13.32
C PRO A 816 -26.33 3.84 13.20
N GLY A 817 -25.51 3.55 14.20
CA GLY A 817 -24.09 3.96 14.23
C GLY A 817 -23.83 5.38 14.73
N GLU A 818 -24.86 6.16 15.08
CA GLU A 818 -24.71 7.47 15.69
C GLU A 818 -24.98 7.43 17.20
N THR A 819 -24.31 8.30 17.95
CA THR A 819 -24.58 8.56 19.36
C THR A 819 -25.08 9.99 19.55
N ALA A 820 -25.95 10.23 20.54
CA ALA A 820 -26.38 11.58 20.88
C ALA A 820 -25.28 12.31 21.69
N PRO A 821 -25.14 13.65 21.57
CA PRO A 821 -25.86 14.55 20.66
C PRO A 821 -25.47 14.32 19.19
N THR A 822 -26.43 14.46 18.27
CA THR A 822 -26.21 14.28 16.84
C THR A 822 -25.66 15.51 16.14
N ASP A 823 -25.74 16.69 16.78
CA ASP A 823 -25.34 17.99 16.22
C ASP A 823 -26.01 18.34 14.87
N ALA A 824 -27.10 17.63 14.55
CA ALA A 824 -27.97 17.86 13.41
C ALA A 824 -29.26 18.58 13.81
N PHE A 825 -29.90 19.24 12.85
CA PHE A 825 -31.25 19.76 13.00
C PHE A 825 -32.13 19.33 11.82
N VAL A 826 -33.44 19.38 12.01
CA VAL A 826 -34.42 18.90 11.02
C VAL A 826 -35.21 20.09 10.54
N VAL A 827 -35.26 20.31 9.23
CA VAL A 827 -36.13 21.33 8.64
C VAL A 827 -37.51 20.75 8.30
N ASN A 828 -38.47 21.62 8.04
CA ASN A 828 -39.82 21.26 7.60
C ASN A 828 -39.79 20.19 6.49
N ASN A 829 -40.67 19.19 6.64
CA ASN A 829 -40.73 17.96 5.83
C ASN A 829 -39.65 16.90 6.14
N GLY A 830 -38.89 17.05 7.22
CA GLY A 830 -38.10 15.95 7.82
C GLY A 830 -36.67 15.80 7.31
N LEU A 831 -36.21 16.69 6.42
CA LEU A 831 -34.82 16.68 5.93
C LEU A 831 -33.86 17.06 7.07
N ARG A 832 -32.83 16.24 7.29
CA ARG A 832 -31.76 16.54 8.25
C ARG A 832 -30.73 17.47 7.61
N VAL A 833 -30.28 18.46 8.36
CA VAL A 833 -29.09 19.26 8.06
C VAL A 833 -28.06 18.90 9.12
N ASP A 834 -26.89 18.47 8.68
CA ASP A 834 -25.89 17.83 9.53
C ASP A 834 -24.52 18.53 9.44
N ASN A 835 -23.55 18.07 10.24
CA ASN A 835 -22.29 18.73 10.49
C ASN A 835 -21.09 18.11 9.75
N PHE A 836 -21.29 17.30 8.70
CA PHE A 836 -20.19 16.52 8.10
C PHE A 836 -19.03 17.39 7.60
N PHE A 837 -19.32 18.58 7.03
CA PHE A 837 -18.30 19.55 6.65
C PHE A 837 -18.26 20.78 7.57
N TYR A 838 -19.40 21.18 8.13
CA TYR A 838 -19.53 22.42 8.87
C TYR A 838 -20.51 22.29 10.04
N THR A 839 -20.00 22.44 11.25
CA THR A 839 -20.81 22.51 12.46
C THR A 839 -21.48 23.88 12.60
N VAL A 840 -22.81 23.91 12.46
CA VAL A 840 -23.60 25.14 12.62
C VAL A 840 -23.59 25.58 14.08
N THR A 841 -22.78 26.60 14.38
CA THR A 841 -22.63 27.13 15.75
C THR A 841 -23.04 28.60 15.82
N PRO A 842 -23.91 28.98 16.79
CA PRO A 842 -24.60 28.10 17.72
C PRO A 842 -25.69 27.28 17.02
N MET A 843 -26.06 26.16 17.66
CA MET A 843 -27.09 25.25 17.17
C MET A 843 -28.40 26.02 16.90
N PRO A 844 -29.04 25.86 15.73
CA PRO A 844 -30.31 26.51 15.44
C PRO A 844 -31.37 26.14 16.47
N GLN A 845 -32.32 27.04 16.72
CA GLN A 845 -33.44 26.82 17.63
C GLN A 845 -34.70 26.39 16.87
N LEU A 846 -35.63 25.77 17.61
CA LEU A 846 -36.94 25.39 17.06
C LEU A 846 -37.67 26.63 16.52
N ASN A 847 -38.18 26.54 15.29
CA ASN A 847 -38.82 27.60 14.50
C ASN A 847 -37.90 28.66 13.90
N ASP A 848 -36.58 28.48 13.95
CA ASP A 848 -35.67 29.31 13.14
C ASP A 848 -35.99 29.14 11.65
N THR A 849 -35.90 30.22 10.88
CA THR A 849 -36.23 30.24 9.44
C THR A 849 -35.01 30.60 8.62
N TYR A 850 -34.78 29.87 7.53
CA TYR A 850 -33.71 30.14 6.57
C TYR A 850 -34.30 30.39 5.19
N GLU A 851 -33.86 31.47 4.52
CA GLU A 851 -34.25 31.76 3.14
C GLU A 851 -33.75 30.67 2.20
N ALA A 852 -32.52 30.21 2.38
CA ALA A 852 -31.98 29.03 1.72
C ALA A 852 -30.91 28.36 2.59
N ILE A 853 -30.82 27.02 2.47
CA ILE A 853 -29.69 26.22 2.95
C ILE A 853 -29.13 25.47 1.76
N THR A 854 -27.82 25.54 1.57
CA THR A 854 -27.08 24.85 0.50
C THR A 854 -26.17 23.79 1.10
N GLY A 855 -25.89 22.71 0.39
CA GLY A 855 -25.00 21.66 0.87
C GLY A 855 -24.96 20.47 -0.08
N VAL A 856 -24.03 19.55 0.13
CA VAL A 856 -24.03 18.28 -0.61
C VAL A 856 -25.04 17.34 0.05
N LEU A 857 -25.91 16.69 -0.73
CA LEU A 857 -26.85 15.71 -0.18
C LEU A 857 -26.14 14.37 0.02
N ARG A 858 -26.02 13.91 1.26
CA ARG A 858 -25.38 12.65 1.63
C ARG A 858 -26.40 11.62 2.11
N TRP A 859 -26.19 10.35 1.77
CA TRP A 859 -26.85 9.23 2.43
C TRP A 859 -25.93 8.70 3.55
N SER A 860 -26.45 8.64 4.78
CA SER A 860 -25.72 8.08 5.92
C SER A 860 -26.70 7.68 7.03
N ASN A 861 -26.45 6.53 7.66
CA ASN A 861 -27.17 6.07 8.86
C ASN A 861 -28.71 6.05 8.68
N ASP A 862 -29.18 5.55 7.54
CA ASP A 862 -30.59 5.51 7.11
C ASP A 862 -31.26 6.88 6.90
N PHE A 863 -30.49 7.97 6.81
CA PHE A 863 -31.01 9.30 6.55
C PHE A 863 -30.36 9.97 5.34
N SER A 864 -31.17 10.75 4.62
CA SER A 864 -30.68 11.78 3.71
C SER A 864 -30.39 13.05 4.50
N LYS A 865 -29.16 13.53 4.37
CA LYS A 865 -28.61 14.66 5.11
C LYS A 865 -28.08 15.70 4.15
N LEU A 866 -28.49 16.94 4.32
CA LEU A 866 -27.91 18.06 3.61
C LEU A 866 -26.70 18.54 4.41
N GLU A 867 -25.52 18.53 3.81
CA GLU A 867 -24.24 18.85 4.46
C GLU A 867 -23.75 20.23 4.01
N PRO A 868 -24.00 21.32 4.77
CA PRO A 868 -23.48 22.64 4.46
C PRO A 868 -21.95 22.63 4.52
N ARG A 869 -21.29 23.33 3.62
CA ARG A 869 -19.81 23.32 3.54
C ARG A 869 -19.17 24.46 4.32
N GLY A 870 -19.96 25.42 4.78
CA GLY A 870 -19.51 26.57 5.54
C GLY A 870 -20.62 27.59 5.81
N PRO A 871 -20.30 28.72 6.46
CA PRO A 871 -21.29 29.73 6.84
C PRO A 871 -22.09 30.31 5.66
N SER A 872 -21.48 30.43 4.48
CA SER A 872 -22.15 30.95 3.27
C SER A 872 -23.30 30.07 2.78
N ASP A 873 -23.30 28.79 3.16
CA ASP A 873 -24.34 27.84 2.77
C ASP A 873 -25.58 27.92 3.69
N MET A 874 -25.56 28.71 4.77
CA MET A 874 -26.62 28.77 5.80
C MET A 874 -27.56 30.00 5.72
N GLY A 875 -27.43 30.88 4.73
CA GLY A 875 -28.25 32.10 4.62
C GLY A 875 -27.76 33.28 5.48
N PRO A 876 -28.51 34.40 5.58
CA PRO A 876 -28.03 35.65 6.21
C PRO A 876 -27.91 35.55 7.75
N PRO A 877 -26.91 36.20 8.37
CA PRO A 877 -26.69 36.13 9.83
C PRO A 877 -27.82 36.76 10.66
N VAL A 878 -28.10 36.22 11.85
CA VAL A 878 -29.13 36.70 12.80
C VAL A 878 -28.52 37.32 14.06
N LEU A 879 -29.31 38.09 14.83
CA LEU A 879 -28.89 38.60 16.15
C LEU A 879 -28.74 37.42 17.12
N LEU A 880 -27.54 37.26 17.67
CA LEU A 880 -27.14 36.12 18.50
C LEU A 880 -27.17 36.45 20.00
N ALA A 881 -26.58 37.57 20.39
CA ALA A 881 -26.45 37.92 21.81
C ALA A 881 -26.32 39.44 22.02
N PHE A 882 -26.58 39.86 23.26
CA PHE A 882 -26.28 41.20 23.75
C PHE A 882 -25.53 41.08 25.09
N ASP A 883 -24.21 40.94 25.02
CA ASP A 883 -23.32 40.59 26.14
C ASP A 883 -23.52 41.53 27.34
N SER A 884 -23.85 41.03 28.54
CA SER A 884 -24.23 41.97 29.61
C SER A 884 -24.26 41.49 31.06
N GLN A 885 -23.52 40.45 31.43
CA GLN A 885 -23.41 40.11 32.85
C GLN A 885 -22.47 41.10 33.55
N GLY A 886 -23.04 42.12 34.20
CA GLY A 886 -22.29 43.00 35.10
C GLY A 886 -21.58 44.18 34.45
N THR A 887 -22.15 44.80 33.41
CA THR A 887 -21.60 46.05 32.86
C THR A 887 -21.99 47.26 33.70
N PHE A 888 -21.09 48.23 33.80
CA PHE A 888 -21.22 49.41 34.65
C PHE A 888 -21.06 50.70 33.84
N LEU A 889 -21.78 51.74 34.25
CA LEU A 889 -21.61 53.10 33.72
C LEU A 889 -21.77 54.13 34.84
N GLU A 890 -20.96 55.18 34.85
CA GLU A 890 -21.06 56.20 35.90
C GLU A 890 -22.20 57.19 35.61
N ALA A 891 -22.99 57.51 36.63
CA ALA A 891 -24.05 58.51 36.52
C ALA A 891 -23.47 59.88 36.09
N GLY A 892 -24.02 60.46 35.03
CA GLY A 892 -23.59 61.72 34.44
C GLY A 892 -22.54 61.58 33.33
N THR A 893 -22.14 60.37 32.95
CA THR A 893 -21.13 60.12 31.91
C THR A 893 -21.74 59.51 30.64
N THR A 894 -21.11 59.77 29.50
CA THR A 894 -21.39 59.13 28.20
C THR A 894 -20.14 58.36 27.76
N GLY A 895 -20.28 57.07 27.47
CA GLY A 895 -19.16 56.21 27.10
C GLY A 895 -19.59 54.77 26.80
N VAL A 896 -18.63 53.93 26.43
CA VAL A 896 -18.83 52.48 26.37
C VAL A 896 -18.90 51.96 27.81
N PRO A 897 -19.95 51.23 28.22
CA PRO A 897 -20.00 50.60 29.54
C PRO A 897 -18.80 49.67 29.77
N THR A 898 -18.44 49.40 31.03
CA THR A 898 -17.34 48.46 31.36
C THR A 898 -17.83 47.28 32.18
N PRO A 899 -17.54 46.02 31.81
CA PRO A 899 -16.95 45.60 30.53
C PRO A 899 -17.77 46.05 29.31
N GLU A 900 -17.15 46.06 28.13
CA GLU A 900 -17.78 46.59 26.90
C GLU A 900 -19.10 45.88 26.59
N LEU A 901 -20.13 46.67 26.28
CA LEU A 901 -21.45 46.17 25.89
C LEU A 901 -21.51 46.05 24.36
N GLN A 902 -21.66 44.84 23.83
CA GLN A 902 -21.68 44.57 22.38
C GLN A 902 -22.92 43.79 21.94
N VAL A 903 -23.48 44.17 20.79
CA VAL A 903 -24.40 43.29 20.05
C VAL A 903 -23.58 42.31 19.22
N ARG A 904 -23.99 41.03 19.19
CA ARG A 904 -23.33 39.96 18.43
C ARG A 904 -24.28 39.33 17.42
N MET A 905 -23.75 39.00 16.26
CA MET A 905 -24.42 38.29 15.17
C MET A 905 -23.97 36.83 15.14
N SER A 906 -24.78 35.95 14.55
CA SER A 906 -24.46 34.51 14.42
C SER A 906 -23.30 34.22 13.45
N ALA A 907 -22.95 35.19 12.59
CA ALA A 907 -21.80 35.18 11.70
C ALA A 907 -21.48 36.62 11.24
N ALA A 908 -20.36 36.81 10.55
CA ALA A 908 -20.03 38.10 9.95
C ALA A 908 -21.08 38.54 8.93
N VAL A 909 -21.56 39.77 9.04
CA VAL A 909 -22.63 40.28 8.14
C VAL A 909 -22.07 40.62 6.76
N VAL A 910 -22.78 40.25 5.70
CA VAL A 910 -22.37 40.50 4.31
C VAL A 910 -22.59 41.95 3.85
N SER A 911 -23.40 42.70 4.59
CA SER A 911 -23.65 44.14 4.43
C SER A 911 -23.94 44.78 5.78
N ASP A 912 -23.73 46.09 5.89
CA ASP A 912 -24.04 46.86 7.10
C ASP A 912 -25.46 46.55 7.61
N THR A 913 -25.54 46.01 8.83
CA THR A 913 -26.79 45.54 9.44
C THR A 913 -27.16 46.46 10.61
N VAL A 914 -28.38 47.01 10.59
CA VAL A 914 -28.86 47.99 11.57
C VAL A 914 -29.78 47.31 12.59
N ILE A 915 -29.42 47.38 13.87
CA ILE A 915 -30.15 46.77 14.99
C ILE A 915 -30.82 47.87 15.81
N ALA A 916 -32.10 47.69 16.17
CA ALA A 916 -32.86 48.66 16.97
C ALA A 916 -32.57 48.49 18.47
N LEU A 917 -32.56 49.59 19.24
CA LEU A 917 -32.28 49.59 20.67
C LEU A 917 -33.41 50.26 21.47
N THR A 918 -33.79 49.64 22.59
CA THR A 918 -34.82 50.15 23.51
C THR A 918 -34.26 50.29 24.94
N TYR A 919 -34.73 51.30 25.66
CA TYR A 919 -34.23 51.71 26.99
C TYR A 919 -35.38 51.81 28.01
N PRO A 920 -35.11 51.72 29.33
CA PRO A 920 -36.15 51.71 30.36
C PRO A 920 -36.75 53.11 30.62
N THR A 921 -37.99 53.16 31.14
CA THR A 921 -38.69 54.42 31.51
C THR A 921 -39.25 54.38 32.95
N PRO A 922 -39.03 55.40 33.81
CA PRO A 922 -38.17 56.56 33.58
C PRO A 922 -36.70 56.17 33.48
N ALA A 923 -35.98 56.83 32.57
CA ALA A 923 -34.65 56.42 32.14
C ALA A 923 -33.57 56.68 33.21
N VAL A 924 -32.96 55.62 33.74
CA VAL A 924 -31.69 55.67 34.49
C VAL A 924 -30.46 55.65 33.56
N LEU A 925 -30.65 55.23 32.30
CA LEU A 925 -29.68 55.29 31.20
C LEU A 925 -30.37 55.65 29.89
N THR A 926 -29.65 56.25 28.95
CA THR A 926 -30.10 56.57 27.58
C THR A 926 -29.02 56.24 26.55
N GLY A 927 -29.37 56.12 25.27
CA GLY A 927 -28.43 55.86 24.19
C GLY A 927 -29.04 56.05 22.80
N PRO A 928 -28.34 55.66 21.71
CA PRO A 928 -28.84 55.77 20.35
C PRO A 928 -30.03 54.84 20.08
N ALA A 929 -30.92 55.21 19.16
CA ALA A 929 -32.07 54.35 18.81
C ALA A 929 -31.67 53.07 18.04
N THR A 930 -30.45 53.02 17.49
CA THR A 930 -29.93 51.89 16.71
C THR A 930 -28.41 51.74 16.87
N VAL A 931 -27.88 50.55 16.60
CA VAL A 931 -26.45 50.25 16.44
C VAL A 931 -26.23 49.52 15.11
N THR A 932 -25.09 49.74 14.45
CA THR A 932 -24.77 49.12 13.15
C THR A 932 -23.59 48.18 13.27
N VAL A 933 -23.77 46.92 12.83
CA VAL A 933 -22.68 45.97 12.60
C VAL A 933 -22.24 46.10 11.15
N LEU A 934 -20.98 46.44 10.91
CA LEU A 934 -20.45 46.70 9.56
C LEU A 934 -20.21 45.42 8.78
N ALA A 935 -20.27 45.50 7.45
CA ALA A 935 -19.92 44.39 6.56
C ALA A 935 -18.57 43.75 6.93
N GLY A 936 -18.52 42.42 7.03
CA GLY A 936 -17.36 41.65 7.45
C GLY A 936 -17.13 41.59 8.97
N GLN A 937 -17.99 42.22 9.79
CA GLN A 937 -17.94 42.15 11.25
C GLN A 937 -19.07 41.28 11.80
N ALA A 938 -18.85 40.66 12.97
CA ALA A 938 -19.86 39.86 13.68
C ALA A 938 -20.36 40.55 14.97
N SER A 939 -19.84 41.73 15.33
CA SER A 939 -20.28 42.47 16.51
C SER A 939 -20.13 43.99 16.37
N ALA A 940 -20.79 44.75 17.26
CA ALA A 940 -20.63 46.19 17.38
C ALA A 940 -20.79 46.69 18.83
N ASN A 941 -19.94 47.62 19.26
CA ASN A 941 -19.96 48.21 20.59
C ASN A 941 -21.06 49.27 20.74
N LEU A 942 -21.64 49.38 21.94
CA LEU A 942 -22.64 50.39 22.26
C LEU A 942 -22.08 51.49 23.18
N THR A 943 -22.31 52.75 22.80
CA THR A 943 -22.08 53.92 23.66
C THR A 943 -23.39 54.34 24.33
N LEU A 944 -23.39 54.46 25.66
CA LEU A 944 -24.54 54.81 26.49
C LEU A 944 -24.26 56.06 27.34
N THR A 945 -25.32 56.68 27.87
CA THR A 945 -25.27 57.78 28.84
C THR A 945 -25.96 57.37 30.14
N GLY A 946 -25.24 57.41 31.26
CA GLY A 946 -25.79 57.17 32.59
C GLY A 946 -26.53 58.41 33.09
N VAL A 947 -27.84 58.34 33.32
CA VAL A 947 -28.66 59.50 33.71
C VAL A 947 -28.71 59.68 35.23
N ALA A 948 -28.89 58.60 35.97
CA ALA A 948 -28.99 58.62 37.43
C ALA A 948 -28.48 57.31 38.04
N ALA A 949 -27.79 57.39 39.17
CA ALA A 949 -27.30 56.21 39.89
C ALA A 949 -28.46 55.34 40.37
N ASN A 950 -28.34 54.03 40.18
CA ASN A 950 -29.30 53.02 40.61
C ASN A 950 -28.57 51.70 40.94
N THR A 951 -28.90 51.11 42.09
CA THR A 951 -28.35 49.82 42.52
C THR A 951 -28.94 48.64 41.75
N THR A 952 -30.13 48.81 41.15
CA THR A 952 -30.73 47.80 40.26
C THR A 952 -30.28 48.07 38.83
N PRO A 953 -29.66 47.08 38.14
CA PRO A 953 -29.29 47.22 36.73
C PRO A 953 -30.50 47.54 35.86
N ALA A 954 -30.31 48.40 34.86
CA ALA A 954 -31.32 48.72 33.86
C ALA A 954 -31.17 47.80 32.64
N VAL A 955 -32.31 47.43 32.06
CA VAL A 955 -32.38 46.55 30.88
C VAL A 955 -32.34 47.38 29.60
N VAL A 956 -31.40 47.07 28.71
CA VAL A 956 -31.33 47.58 27.33
C VAL A 956 -31.68 46.43 26.40
N THR A 957 -32.62 46.61 25.48
CA THR A 957 -33.04 45.56 24.55
C THR A 957 -32.56 45.88 23.14
N ALA A 958 -31.88 44.94 22.50
CA ALA A 958 -31.52 44.99 21.08
C ALA A 958 -32.49 44.13 20.27
N THR A 959 -33.02 44.66 19.15
CA THR A 959 -34.00 43.96 18.32
C THR A 959 -33.61 44.00 16.84
N LEU A 960 -33.59 42.84 16.19
CA LEU A 960 -33.39 42.67 14.75
C LEU A 960 -34.39 41.62 14.22
N ASP A 961 -35.16 41.98 13.19
CA ASP A 961 -36.11 41.08 12.51
C ASP A 961 -37.02 40.26 13.43
N GLY A 962 -37.43 40.85 14.55
CA GLY A 962 -38.34 40.25 15.54
C GLY A 962 -37.66 39.42 16.62
N ARG A 963 -36.34 39.17 16.55
CA ARG A 963 -35.54 38.64 17.66
C ARG A 963 -35.07 39.77 18.56
N SER A 964 -35.13 39.55 19.88
CA SER A 964 -34.74 40.52 20.89
C SER A 964 -33.83 39.91 21.93
N GLU A 965 -32.73 40.60 22.23
CA GLU A 965 -31.76 40.23 23.27
C GLU A 965 -31.65 41.35 24.31
N ASP A 966 -31.58 40.97 25.58
CA ASP A 966 -31.55 41.91 26.71
C ASP A 966 -30.16 42.03 27.33
N ALA A 967 -29.80 43.26 27.69
CA ALA A 967 -28.59 43.60 28.39
C ALA A 967 -28.80 44.32 29.72
N LEU A 968 -28.10 43.90 30.78
CA LEU A 968 -28.10 44.58 32.08
C LEU A 968 -26.93 45.55 32.23
N VAL A 969 -27.25 46.82 32.52
CA VAL A 969 -26.26 47.89 32.79
C VAL A 969 -26.54 48.53 34.15
N ARG A 970 -25.58 48.44 35.08
CA ARG A 970 -25.68 49.11 36.38
C ARG A 970 -25.09 50.51 36.32
N VAL A 971 -25.93 51.51 36.57
CA VAL A 971 -25.48 52.92 36.65
C VAL A 971 -25.07 53.25 38.08
N TYR A 972 -23.79 53.44 38.37
CA TYR A 972 -23.29 53.72 39.73
C TYR A 972 -23.00 55.20 39.95
N GLY A 973 -23.05 55.65 41.21
CA GLY A 973 -22.70 57.02 41.59
C GLY A 973 -21.22 57.20 41.89
N ALA A 974 -20.64 58.36 41.55
CA ALA A 974 -19.24 58.69 41.79
C ALA A 974 -18.77 58.47 43.25
N ALA A 975 -19.68 58.68 44.22
CA ALA A 975 -19.42 58.57 45.66
C ALA A 975 -19.59 57.16 46.24
N GLU A 976 -19.97 56.14 45.45
CA GLU A 976 -20.06 54.76 45.93
C GLU A 976 -18.65 54.21 46.27
N VAL A 977 -18.56 53.46 47.37
CA VAL A 977 -17.29 52.95 47.89
C VAL A 977 -16.87 51.70 47.14
N ARG A 978 -15.64 51.68 46.60
CA ARG A 978 -15.03 50.51 45.95
C ARG A 978 -14.55 49.53 47.01
N GLN A 979 -14.76 48.25 46.77
CA GLN A 979 -14.38 47.13 47.64
C GLN A 979 -13.63 46.10 46.81
N VAL A 980 -12.62 45.46 47.42
CA VAL A 980 -11.96 44.29 46.85
C VAL A 980 -12.87 43.08 47.06
N VAL A 981 -13.23 42.42 45.96
CA VAL A 981 -14.12 41.25 45.92
C VAL A 981 -13.31 39.97 46.02
N ALA A 982 -12.26 39.84 45.20
CA ALA A 982 -11.43 38.65 45.11
C ALA A 982 -10.01 38.96 44.63
N VAL A 983 -9.11 38.01 44.86
CA VAL A 983 -7.79 37.93 44.20
C VAL A 983 -7.70 36.54 43.57
N THR A 984 -7.39 36.45 42.28
CA THR A 984 -7.38 35.16 41.54
C THR A 984 -6.14 35.01 40.66
N PRO A 985 -5.68 33.77 40.37
CA PRO A 985 -6.15 32.51 40.93
C PRO A 985 -5.83 32.35 42.43
N ASP A 986 -6.67 31.58 43.14
CA ASP A 986 -6.47 31.14 44.53
C ASP A 986 -6.83 29.64 44.65
N PRO A 987 -5.88 28.73 44.90
CA PRO A 987 -4.44 28.98 45.08
C PRO A 987 -3.71 29.24 43.75
N ALA A 988 -2.55 29.88 43.83
CA ALA A 988 -1.60 30.05 42.74
C ALA A 988 -0.28 29.32 43.05
N THR A 989 0.45 28.91 42.01
CA THR A 989 1.75 28.25 42.15
C THR A 989 2.80 28.98 41.33
N VAL A 990 4.00 29.16 41.88
CA VAL A 990 5.12 29.85 41.25
C VAL A 990 6.43 29.15 41.55
N ARG A 991 7.34 29.04 40.59
CA ARG A 991 8.65 28.40 40.81
C ARG A 991 9.61 29.34 41.54
N ILE A 992 10.62 28.80 42.24
CA ILE A 992 11.70 29.62 42.83
C ILE A 992 12.29 30.58 41.80
N SER A 993 12.49 31.85 42.18
CA SER A 993 12.93 32.95 41.28
C SER A 993 12.00 33.25 40.08
N GLY A 994 10.84 32.61 39.98
CA GLY A 994 9.82 32.85 38.96
C GLY A 994 8.80 33.90 39.36
N THR A 995 7.85 34.15 38.47
CA THR A 995 6.75 35.09 38.67
C THR A 995 5.41 34.46 38.33
N VAL A 996 4.34 34.87 39.02
CA VAL A 996 2.96 34.54 38.69
C VAL A 996 2.11 35.80 38.74
N ASP A 997 1.20 35.97 37.79
CA ASP A 997 0.27 37.10 37.76
C ASP A 997 -1.02 36.75 38.50
N LEU A 998 -1.44 37.66 39.38
CA LEU A 998 -2.72 37.61 40.09
C LEU A 998 -3.58 38.80 39.68
N THR A 999 -4.89 38.63 39.70
CA THR A 999 -5.89 39.65 39.35
C THR A 999 -6.72 40.02 40.57
N VAL A 1000 -6.75 41.31 40.90
CA VAL A 1000 -7.68 41.89 41.88
C VAL A 1000 -8.99 42.22 41.18
N GLU A 1001 -10.11 41.80 41.76
CA GLU A 1001 -11.45 42.17 41.33
C GLU A 1001 -12.09 43.18 42.30
N LEU A 1002 -12.73 44.21 41.75
CA LEU A 1002 -13.46 45.25 42.47
C LEU A 1002 -14.97 45.11 42.24
N ASN A 1003 -15.76 45.50 43.25
CA ASN A 1003 -17.23 45.48 43.17
C ASN A 1003 -17.84 46.56 42.25
N LEU A 1004 -17.03 47.54 41.85
CA LEU A 1004 -17.38 48.71 41.04
C LEU A 1004 -16.15 49.15 40.24
N PRO A 1005 -16.32 49.78 39.06
CA PRO A 1005 -15.20 50.32 38.30
C PRO A 1005 -14.31 51.28 39.11
N ALA A 1006 -13.00 51.14 38.94
CA ALA A 1006 -11.98 51.94 39.58
C ALA A 1006 -12.10 53.43 39.21
N GLY A 1007 -11.94 54.31 40.20
CA GLY A 1007 -11.87 55.75 39.99
C GLY A 1007 -10.53 56.20 39.38
N ALA A 1008 -10.39 57.51 39.14
CA ALA A 1008 -9.12 58.07 38.73
C ALA A 1008 -8.07 57.93 39.85
N ASN A 1009 -7.01 57.16 39.59
CA ASN A 1009 -5.95 56.79 40.53
C ASN A 1009 -6.38 55.87 41.69
N GLU A 1010 -7.32 54.94 41.46
CA GLU A 1010 -7.67 53.92 42.45
C GLU A 1010 -6.45 53.02 42.77
N GLN A 1011 -5.99 53.05 44.03
CA GLN A 1011 -4.83 52.31 44.49
C GLN A 1011 -5.27 51.14 45.37
N VAL A 1012 -4.85 49.93 45.02
CA VAL A 1012 -5.00 48.74 45.85
C VAL A 1012 -3.68 48.50 46.58
N THR A 1013 -3.72 48.42 47.91
CA THR A 1013 -2.55 48.08 48.71
C THR A 1013 -2.39 46.56 48.72
N LEU A 1014 -1.23 46.08 48.25
CA LEU A 1014 -0.84 44.68 48.25
C LEU A 1014 0.15 44.39 49.39
N VAL A 1015 -0.03 43.27 50.08
CA VAL A 1015 0.84 42.81 51.18
C VAL A 1015 1.11 41.32 51.04
N ALA A 1016 2.39 40.94 50.91
CA ALA A 1016 2.84 39.56 51.00
C ALA A 1016 2.99 39.11 52.47
N SER A 1017 2.68 37.84 52.77
CA SER A 1017 2.77 37.26 54.12
C SER A 1017 4.21 37.15 54.65
N SER A 1018 5.20 36.95 53.79
CA SER A 1018 6.61 36.84 54.17
C SER A 1018 7.55 37.30 53.05
N ALA A 1019 8.87 37.19 53.26
CA ALA A 1019 9.89 37.49 52.25
C ALA A 1019 10.07 36.37 51.20
N ALA A 1020 9.35 35.25 51.32
CA ALA A 1020 9.41 34.15 50.34
C ALA A 1020 8.70 34.49 49.02
N ILE A 1021 7.81 35.48 49.03
CA ILE A 1021 7.21 36.09 47.85
C ILE A 1021 7.27 37.61 47.97
N SER A 1022 7.25 38.33 46.85
CA SER A 1022 7.28 39.78 46.82
C SER A 1022 6.31 40.34 45.79
N VAL A 1023 5.73 41.51 46.09
CA VAL A 1023 4.76 42.21 45.25
C VAL A 1023 5.09 43.69 45.22
N VAL A 1024 4.80 44.36 44.11
CA VAL A 1024 4.93 45.82 44.01
C VAL A 1024 3.65 46.46 44.52
N SER A 1025 3.75 47.30 45.56
CA SER A 1025 2.60 47.92 46.24
C SER A 1025 2.81 49.43 46.40
N PRO A 1026 1.76 50.27 46.24
CA PRO A 1026 0.41 49.90 45.79
C PRO A 1026 0.36 49.59 44.28
N MET A 1027 -0.65 48.82 43.86
CA MET A 1027 -1.00 48.67 42.45
C MET A 1027 -2.13 49.61 42.06
N THR A 1028 -2.19 50.00 40.79
CA THR A 1028 -3.28 50.83 40.25
C THR A 1028 -4.23 49.96 39.43
N VAL A 1029 -5.52 49.98 39.73
CA VAL A 1029 -6.53 49.43 38.82
C VAL A 1029 -6.85 50.51 37.78
N PRO A 1030 -6.72 50.24 36.46
CA PRO A 1030 -6.97 51.24 35.44
C PRO A 1030 -8.36 51.87 35.60
N GLN A 1031 -8.44 53.19 35.42
CA GLN A 1031 -9.71 53.91 35.55
C GLN A 1031 -10.80 53.27 34.69
N GLY A 1032 -11.97 53.03 35.29
CA GLY A 1032 -13.11 52.46 34.60
C GLY A 1032 -13.09 50.93 34.49
N GLN A 1033 -12.03 50.25 34.92
CA GLN A 1033 -11.97 48.78 34.98
C GLN A 1033 -12.41 48.25 36.35
N VAL A 1034 -13.00 47.06 36.38
CA VAL A 1034 -13.34 46.33 37.61
C VAL A 1034 -12.25 45.35 38.02
N THR A 1035 -11.24 45.12 37.16
CA THR A 1035 -10.12 44.22 37.44
C THR A 1035 -8.78 44.90 37.18
N GLY A 1036 -7.76 44.49 37.92
CA GLY A 1036 -6.37 44.86 37.65
C GLY A 1036 -5.43 43.71 37.99
N THR A 1037 -4.43 43.49 37.12
CA THR A 1037 -3.43 42.42 37.28
C THR A 1037 -2.16 42.96 37.95
N PHE A 1038 -1.55 42.16 38.81
CA PHE A 1038 -0.26 42.43 39.43
C PHE A 1038 0.58 41.15 39.50
N THR A 1039 1.90 41.32 39.46
CA THR A 1039 2.83 40.20 39.48
C THR A 1039 3.33 39.92 40.90
N VAL A 1040 3.32 38.64 41.28
CA VAL A 1040 3.99 38.09 42.46
C VAL A 1040 5.32 37.48 42.01
N THR A 1041 6.42 37.83 42.67
CA THR A 1041 7.75 37.26 42.41
C THR A 1041 8.17 36.35 43.56
N ALA A 1042 8.55 35.12 43.25
CA ALA A 1042 9.02 34.14 44.22
C ALA A 1042 10.48 34.36 44.62
N GLY A 1043 10.79 34.08 45.88
CA GLY A 1043 12.15 34.04 46.41
C GLY A 1043 12.91 32.77 46.00
N ALA A 1044 14.08 32.59 46.63
CA ALA A 1044 15.01 31.50 46.30
C ALA A 1044 14.75 30.17 47.05
N ALA A 1045 13.67 30.08 47.83
CA ALA A 1045 13.35 28.89 48.62
C ALA A 1045 11.90 28.46 48.36
N ALA A 1046 11.69 27.15 48.21
CA ALA A 1046 10.35 26.59 48.10
C ALA A 1046 9.62 26.69 49.45
N VAL A 1047 8.39 27.17 49.42
CA VAL A 1047 7.54 27.36 50.59
C VAL A 1047 6.08 27.34 50.14
N ALA A 1048 5.24 26.57 50.84
CA ALA A 1048 3.80 26.48 50.54
C ALA A 1048 2.98 27.36 51.49
N GLY A 1049 1.84 27.85 51.03
CA GLY A 1049 0.84 28.55 51.84
C GLY A 1049 1.13 30.02 52.12
N GLU A 1050 1.97 30.68 51.31
CA GLU A 1050 2.12 32.13 51.41
C GLU A 1050 0.83 32.81 50.93
N THR A 1051 0.56 34.04 51.36
CA THR A 1051 -0.63 34.79 50.93
C THR A 1051 -0.25 36.17 50.44
N VAL A 1052 -0.95 36.63 49.41
CA VAL A 1052 -0.96 38.05 49.02
C VAL A 1052 -2.33 38.62 49.34
N THR A 1053 -2.37 39.59 50.24
CA THR A 1053 -3.58 40.34 50.59
C THR A 1053 -3.68 41.62 49.77
N ALA A 1054 -4.77 41.80 49.05
CA ALA A 1054 -5.13 43.03 48.36
C ALA A 1054 -6.18 43.81 49.17
N SER A 1055 -6.01 45.12 49.34
CA SER A 1055 -6.91 45.94 50.15
C SER A 1055 -7.18 47.34 49.59
N ILE A 1056 -8.43 47.80 49.72
CA ILE A 1056 -8.87 49.19 49.51
C ILE A 1056 -9.64 49.62 50.76
N GLY A 1057 -9.15 50.65 51.46
CA GLY A 1057 -9.77 51.14 52.69
C GLY A 1057 -9.86 50.04 53.76
N ALA A 1058 -11.07 49.65 54.14
CA ALA A 1058 -11.34 48.58 55.11
C ALA A 1058 -11.70 47.23 54.46
N SER A 1059 -11.75 47.14 53.13
CA SER A 1059 -12.05 45.93 52.38
C SER A 1059 -10.76 45.25 51.94
N SER A 1060 -10.70 43.92 52.10
CA SER A 1060 -9.55 43.11 51.69
C SER A 1060 -9.97 41.72 51.23
N ALA A 1061 -9.27 41.18 50.25
CA ALA A 1061 -9.28 39.76 49.88
C ALA A 1061 -7.84 39.27 49.76
N PHE A 1062 -7.63 37.95 49.76
CA PHE A 1062 -6.30 37.36 49.59
C PHE A 1062 -6.35 36.19 48.62
N ALA A 1063 -5.19 35.83 48.08
CA ALA A 1063 -4.95 34.57 47.40
C ALA A 1063 -3.74 33.87 48.03
N THR A 1064 -3.76 32.54 48.03
CA THR A 1064 -2.66 31.69 48.49
C THR A 1064 -1.68 31.46 47.35
N VAL A 1065 -0.37 31.48 47.62
CA VAL A 1065 0.71 31.28 46.65
C VAL A 1065 1.69 30.23 47.18
N ASP A 1066 1.86 29.15 46.42
CA ASP A 1066 2.85 28.11 46.69
C ASP A 1066 4.11 28.35 45.85
N VAL A 1067 5.27 28.52 46.51
CA VAL A 1067 6.58 28.55 45.87
C VAL A 1067 7.14 27.15 45.78
N VAL A 1068 7.34 26.64 44.56
CA VAL A 1068 7.83 25.28 44.29
C VAL A 1068 9.24 25.31 43.69
N GLU A 1069 10.02 24.25 43.89
CA GLU A 1069 11.36 24.14 43.29
C GLU A 1069 11.27 24.05 41.76
N THR A 1070 12.30 24.54 41.05
CA THR A 1070 12.44 24.31 39.61
C THR A 1070 12.76 22.83 39.39
N PRO A 1071 11.98 22.07 38.60
CA PRO A 1071 12.31 20.68 38.26
C PRO A 1071 13.67 20.61 37.56
N GLN A 1072 14.46 19.56 37.81
CA GLN A 1072 15.68 19.35 37.04
C GLN A 1072 15.30 19.03 35.60
N THR A 1073 15.62 19.94 34.68
CA THR A 1073 15.46 19.72 33.24
C THR A 1073 16.32 18.53 32.81
N GLY A 1074 15.70 17.48 32.30
CA GLY A 1074 16.38 16.30 31.77
C GLY A 1074 15.77 14.94 32.15
N LEU A 1075 14.73 14.88 32.99
CA LEU A 1075 13.90 13.68 33.10
C LEU A 1075 12.70 13.80 32.15
N ILE A 1076 12.61 12.91 31.16
CA ILE A 1076 11.60 12.97 30.08
C ILE A 1076 10.87 11.64 29.90
N ILE A 1077 9.67 11.69 29.32
CA ILE A 1077 8.89 10.54 28.87
C ILE A 1077 9.40 10.15 27.47
N THR A 1078 9.72 8.86 27.30
CA THR A 1078 10.32 8.36 26.05
C THR A 1078 9.48 7.31 25.35
N GLU A 1079 8.63 6.59 26.08
CA GLU A 1079 7.72 5.60 25.48
C GLU A 1079 6.55 5.34 26.43
N VAL A 1080 5.35 5.18 25.89
CA VAL A 1080 4.13 4.85 26.63
C VAL A 1080 3.43 3.70 25.92
N PHE A 1081 3.11 2.64 26.66
CA PHE A 1081 2.26 1.54 26.21
C PHE A 1081 0.98 1.59 27.01
N TYR A 1082 -0.15 1.78 26.32
CA TYR A 1082 -1.45 1.92 26.97
C TYR A 1082 -2.51 0.96 26.38
N ASN A 1083 -2.35 0.49 25.15
CA ASN A 1083 -3.39 -0.26 24.42
C ASN A 1083 -3.01 -1.74 24.21
N GLY A 1084 -3.35 -2.61 25.16
CA GLY A 1084 -3.16 -4.06 25.07
C GLY A 1084 -4.29 -4.79 24.33
N THR A 1085 -4.06 -6.03 23.86
CA THR A 1085 -5.14 -6.87 23.32
C THR A 1085 -5.91 -7.58 24.43
N GLY A 1086 -7.24 -7.41 24.48
CA GLY A 1086 -8.09 -8.09 25.45
C GLY A 1086 -8.37 -7.21 26.67
N ALA A 1087 -8.46 -7.81 27.87
CA ALA A 1087 -8.44 -7.03 29.12
C ALA A 1087 -7.00 -6.61 29.39
N ASP A 1088 -6.76 -5.30 29.39
CA ASP A 1088 -5.45 -4.66 29.47
C ASP A 1088 -5.04 -4.27 30.89
N ASP A 1089 -5.88 -4.52 31.91
CA ASP A 1089 -5.56 -4.34 33.34
C ASP A 1089 -4.15 -4.90 33.66
N GLY A 1090 -3.24 -4.03 34.11
CA GLY A 1090 -1.90 -4.41 34.52
C GLY A 1090 -0.86 -4.53 33.41
N PHE A 1091 -1.21 -4.26 32.14
CA PHE A 1091 -0.26 -4.31 31.02
C PHE A 1091 0.35 -2.95 30.66
N GLU A 1092 -0.20 -1.82 31.12
CA GLU A 1092 0.28 -0.51 30.71
C GLU A 1092 1.55 -0.09 31.43
N TRP A 1093 2.36 0.72 30.75
CA TRP A 1093 3.61 1.23 31.29
C TRP A 1093 4.10 2.53 30.64
N VAL A 1094 4.89 3.28 31.40
CA VAL A 1094 5.54 4.52 31.01
C VAL A 1094 7.05 4.40 31.22
N LYS A 1095 7.83 4.70 30.18
CA LYS A 1095 9.30 4.70 30.22
C LYS A 1095 9.86 6.11 30.29
N LEU A 1096 10.63 6.38 31.33
CA LEU A 1096 11.32 7.65 31.57
C LEU A 1096 12.81 7.53 31.23
N TYR A 1097 13.43 8.63 30.78
CA TYR A 1097 14.88 8.73 30.56
C TYR A 1097 15.46 9.93 31.31
N ASN A 1098 16.62 9.72 31.93
CA ASN A 1098 17.38 10.76 32.59
C ASN A 1098 18.54 11.26 31.70
N GLY A 1099 18.30 12.33 30.94
CA GLY A 1099 19.30 13.03 30.14
C GLY A 1099 20.22 13.97 30.93
N THR A 1100 20.15 13.99 32.27
CA THR A 1100 21.07 14.82 33.07
C THR A 1100 22.40 14.11 33.34
N SER A 1101 23.40 14.87 33.78
CA SER A 1101 24.69 14.33 34.21
C SER A 1101 24.69 13.78 35.65
N ALA A 1102 23.54 13.76 36.33
CA ALA A 1102 23.41 13.34 37.74
C ALA A 1102 22.29 12.31 37.89
N ALA A 1103 22.36 11.47 38.91
CA ALA A 1103 21.26 10.55 39.21
C ALA A 1103 20.06 11.35 39.75
N ILE A 1104 18.85 11.02 39.31
CA ILE A 1104 17.60 11.67 39.73
C ILE A 1104 16.85 10.75 40.69
N ASP A 1105 16.52 11.27 41.88
CA ASP A 1105 15.64 10.62 42.85
C ASP A 1105 14.18 10.91 42.49
N LEU A 1106 13.39 9.86 42.29
CA LEU A 1106 12.00 9.96 41.86
C LEU A 1106 10.99 10.12 43.00
N SER A 1107 11.42 10.16 44.27
CA SER A 1107 10.51 10.22 45.44
C SER A 1107 9.61 11.47 45.52
N GLY A 1108 9.93 12.53 44.77
CA GLY A 1108 9.09 13.73 44.62
C GLY A 1108 8.31 13.79 43.29
N TYR A 1109 8.44 12.78 42.43
CA TYR A 1109 7.85 12.76 41.09
C TYR A 1109 6.59 11.89 41.06
N SER A 1110 5.69 12.19 40.13
CA SER A 1110 4.48 11.42 39.90
C SER A 1110 4.04 11.55 38.44
N ILE A 1111 3.25 10.60 37.95
CA ILE A 1111 2.60 10.65 36.63
C ILE A 1111 1.13 10.99 36.86
N GLY A 1112 0.60 11.93 36.08
CA GLY A 1112 -0.84 12.18 35.97
C GLY A 1112 -1.30 11.85 34.56
N TYR A 1113 -2.52 11.32 34.40
CA TYR A 1113 -3.01 10.90 33.08
C TYR A 1113 -4.53 10.89 33.00
N ALA A 1114 -5.07 11.36 31.86
CA ALA A 1114 -6.43 11.16 31.35
C ALA A 1114 -6.80 12.13 30.21
N GLY A 1115 -8.01 12.02 29.64
CA GLY A 1115 -8.58 12.90 28.61
C GLY A 1115 -9.27 14.18 29.09
N ALA A 1116 -9.68 14.25 30.36
CA ALA A 1116 -10.37 15.42 30.92
C ALA A 1116 -9.47 16.31 31.80
N GLY A 1117 -8.32 15.80 32.24
CA GLY A 1117 -7.39 16.49 33.12
C GLY A 1117 -6.49 15.51 33.90
N TYR A 1118 -5.28 15.94 34.26
CA TYR A 1118 -4.27 15.10 34.91
C TYR A 1118 -4.63 14.65 36.33
N SER A 1119 -5.76 15.11 36.89
CA SER A 1119 -6.19 14.71 38.24
C SER A 1119 -6.94 13.38 38.30
N VAL A 1120 -7.30 12.79 37.16
CA VAL A 1120 -8.09 11.56 37.05
C VAL A 1120 -7.26 10.33 37.42
N GLY A 1121 -6.22 10.03 36.63
CA GLY A 1121 -5.25 8.97 36.90
C GLY A 1121 -3.98 9.53 37.52
N LYS A 1122 -3.47 8.89 38.58
CA LYS A 1122 -2.32 9.39 39.35
C LYS A 1122 -1.42 8.25 39.81
N TYR A 1123 -0.13 8.36 39.54
CA TYR A 1123 0.86 7.34 39.85
C TYR A 1123 2.07 7.94 40.55
N ALA A 1124 2.33 7.52 41.80
CA ALA A 1124 3.48 8.01 42.56
C ALA A 1124 4.75 7.27 42.13
N LEU A 1125 5.82 8.00 41.80
CA LEU A 1125 7.10 7.40 41.45
C LEU A 1125 8.00 7.26 42.69
N SER A 1126 8.92 6.31 42.64
CA SER A 1126 9.95 6.13 43.67
C SER A 1126 11.16 5.39 43.07
N GLY A 1127 12.32 5.54 43.69
CA GLY A 1127 13.57 4.95 43.19
C GLY A 1127 14.50 6.01 42.61
N THR A 1128 15.51 5.57 41.85
CA THR A 1128 16.55 6.46 41.32
C THR A 1128 16.89 6.07 39.89
N VAL A 1129 16.97 7.06 39.00
CA VAL A 1129 17.39 6.88 37.61
C VAL A 1129 18.83 7.40 37.46
N ALA A 1130 19.75 6.54 37.03
CA ALA A 1130 21.14 6.94 36.79
C ALA A 1130 21.25 7.95 35.63
N PRO A 1131 22.35 8.75 35.54
CA PRO A 1131 22.62 9.58 34.37
C PRO A 1131 22.62 8.74 33.09
N GLY A 1132 21.89 9.16 32.06
CA GLY A 1132 21.72 8.42 30.80
C GLY A 1132 20.95 7.10 30.94
N GLY A 1133 20.28 6.85 32.07
CA GLY A 1133 19.52 5.63 32.33
C GLY A 1133 18.03 5.80 32.07
N CYS A 1134 17.34 4.67 31.91
CA CYS A 1134 15.88 4.61 31.76
C CYS A 1134 15.22 3.99 32.99
N PHE A 1135 13.95 4.33 33.19
CA PHE A 1135 13.12 3.85 34.28
C PHE A 1135 11.72 3.50 33.77
N VAL A 1136 11.31 2.24 33.94
CA VAL A 1136 9.99 1.74 33.53
C VAL A 1136 9.08 1.63 34.74
N ALA A 1137 7.97 2.35 34.72
CA ALA A 1137 6.91 2.32 35.72
C ALA A 1137 5.61 1.83 35.08
N GLY A 1138 4.92 0.88 35.70
CA GLY A 1138 3.64 0.39 35.20
C GLY A 1138 3.17 -0.90 35.85
N GLY A 1139 2.15 -1.50 35.24
CA GLY A 1139 1.43 -2.65 35.78
C GLY A 1139 2.30 -3.88 36.04
N VAL A 1140 1.76 -4.88 36.73
CA VAL A 1140 2.54 -6.07 37.13
C VAL A 1140 2.61 -7.15 36.05
N ALA A 1141 1.85 -7.02 34.96
CA ALA A 1141 1.83 -7.99 33.87
C ALA A 1141 2.97 -7.74 32.87
N SER A 1142 3.70 -8.81 32.52
CA SER A 1142 4.85 -8.74 31.62
C SER A 1142 4.87 -10.00 30.75
N ASP A 1143 4.58 -9.83 29.47
CA ASP A 1143 4.68 -10.86 28.44
C ASP A 1143 4.99 -10.27 27.07
N ALA A 1144 4.93 -11.07 25.99
CA ALA A 1144 5.27 -10.59 24.65
C ALA A 1144 4.34 -9.47 24.15
N SER A 1145 3.09 -9.40 24.62
CA SER A 1145 2.08 -8.45 24.12
C SER A 1145 2.34 -7.00 24.50
N ASN A 1146 3.08 -6.76 25.59
CA ASN A 1146 3.51 -5.42 26.02
C ASN A 1146 5.04 -5.21 25.98
N GLY A 1147 5.76 -6.06 25.22
CA GLY A 1147 7.21 -5.96 25.07
C GLY A 1147 8.04 -6.53 26.22
N SER A 1148 7.42 -7.32 27.10
CA SER A 1148 8.03 -8.03 28.24
C SER A 1148 8.81 -7.10 29.19
N PRO A 1149 8.20 -6.04 29.72
CA PRO A 1149 8.85 -5.02 30.54
C PRO A 1149 9.49 -5.61 31.80
N VAL A 1150 10.71 -5.15 32.09
CA VAL A 1150 11.37 -5.28 33.38
C VAL A 1150 11.13 -4.00 34.17
N TYR A 1151 10.14 -4.03 35.04
CA TYR A 1151 9.73 -2.86 35.81
C TYR A 1151 10.75 -2.46 36.87
N ASN A 1152 11.09 -1.17 36.89
CA ASN A 1152 11.79 -0.57 38.01
C ASN A 1152 10.82 -0.27 39.17
N LEU A 1153 9.56 0.03 38.84
CA LEU A 1153 8.45 0.18 39.77
C LEU A 1153 7.21 -0.50 39.19
N ALA A 1154 6.81 -1.61 39.81
CA ALA A 1154 5.68 -2.42 39.36
C ALA A 1154 4.46 -2.15 40.27
N GLN A 1155 3.50 -1.41 39.75
CA GLN A 1155 2.21 -1.14 40.36
C GLN A 1155 1.24 -0.82 39.23
N ASP A 1156 0.01 -1.30 39.35
CA ASP A 1156 -1.04 -1.06 38.37
C ASP A 1156 -1.45 0.42 38.28
N PHE A 1157 -1.81 0.87 37.08
CA PHE A 1157 -2.44 2.18 36.90
C PHE A 1157 -3.92 2.04 37.29
N ASP A 1158 -4.42 2.89 38.20
CA ASP A 1158 -5.82 2.82 38.65
C ASP A 1158 -6.41 4.24 38.77
N PRO A 1159 -7.33 4.65 37.88
CA PRO A 1159 -7.80 3.90 36.72
C PRO A 1159 -6.67 3.63 35.70
N ASP A 1160 -6.91 2.69 34.78
CA ASP A 1160 -6.05 2.40 33.62
C ASP A 1160 -5.77 3.64 32.75
N ILE A 1161 -4.65 3.61 32.03
CA ILE A 1161 -4.30 4.64 31.05
C ILE A 1161 -5.28 4.52 29.87
N GLN A 1162 -5.90 5.62 29.50
CA GLN A 1162 -7.02 5.58 28.55
C GLN A 1162 -6.54 5.39 27.09
N ASN A 1163 -7.25 4.54 26.35
CA ASN A 1163 -6.93 4.16 24.97
C ASN A 1163 -7.29 5.20 23.90
N SER A 1164 -7.52 6.47 24.25
CA SER A 1164 -7.94 7.60 23.41
C SER A 1164 -9.13 7.32 22.48
N GLY A 1165 -10.30 7.84 22.88
CA GLY A 1165 -11.55 7.77 22.11
C GLY A 1165 -11.68 8.90 21.09
N ALA A 1166 -12.83 9.59 21.10
CA ALA A 1166 -13.08 10.74 20.23
C ALA A 1166 -12.33 12.02 20.63
N VAL A 1167 -11.70 12.03 21.82
CA VAL A 1167 -10.92 13.13 22.39
C VAL A 1167 -9.54 12.60 22.76
N ALA A 1168 -8.51 13.43 22.63
CA ALA A 1168 -7.16 13.07 23.02
C ALA A 1168 -7.04 12.82 24.53
N ASP A 1169 -6.17 11.88 24.90
CA ASP A 1169 -5.73 11.62 26.26
C ASP A 1169 -4.27 12.08 26.42
N ALA A 1170 -3.80 12.18 27.65
CA ALA A 1170 -2.41 12.55 27.91
C ALA A 1170 -1.79 11.80 29.07
N VAL A 1171 -0.47 11.65 29.02
CA VAL A 1171 0.37 11.24 30.15
C VAL A 1171 1.35 12.37 30.44
N GLY A 1172 1.28 12.92 31.65
CA GLY A 1172 2.12 14.02 32.12
C GLY A 1172 3.00 13.59 33.29
N LEU A 1173 4.27 13.97 33.25
CA LEU A 1173 5.22 13.81 34.34
C LEU A 1173 5.20 15.06 35.23
N PHE A 1174 5.16 14.90 36.54
CA PHE A 1174 5.09 16.01 37.51
C PHE A 1174 6.17 15.86 38.57
N HIS A 1175 6.68 16.99 39.07
CA HIS A 1175 7.50 17.03 40.29
C HIS A 1175 6.66 17.46 41.49
N ASN A 1176 5.55 16.75 41.67
CA ASN A 1176 4.58 16.95 42.72
C ASN A 1176 4.25 15.57 43.29
N ALA A 1177 3.91 15.50 44.58
CA ALA A 1177 3.26 14.30 45.10
C ALA A 1177 1.96 14.05 44.33
N ALA A 1178 1.66 12.80 43.99
CA ALA A 1178 0.46 12.40 43.25
C ALA A 1178 -0.83 13.05 43.80
N SER A 1179 -0.96 13.15 45.14
CA SER A 1179 -2.12 13.77 45.79
C SER A 1179 -2.28 15.27 45.52
N ALA A 1180 -1.21 15.96 45.12
CA ALA A 1180 -1.17 17.40 44.84
C ALA A 1180 -1.37 17.73 43.36
N ILE A 1181 -1.46 16.74 42.46
CA ILE A 1181 -1.79 16.96 41.05
C ILE A 1181 -3.26 17.35 40.93
N THR A 1182 -3.50 18.48 40.30
CA THR A 1182 -4.81 19.05 39.93
C THR A 1182 -4.86 19.30 38.43
N ASP A 1183 -6.03 19.58 37.85
CA ASP A 1183 -6.13 19.88 36.42
C ASP A 1183 -5.45 21.19 36.01
N ALA A 1184 -5.11 22.05 36.99
CA ALA A 1184 -4.30 23.26 36.78
C ALA A 1184 -2.79 23.03 36.96
N SER A 1185 -2.37 21.80 37.30
CA SER A 1185 -0.95 21.46 37.45
C SER A 1185 -0.30 21.41 36.08
N VAL A 1186 0.88 22.04 35.96
CA VAL A 1186 1.66 22.03 34.72
C VAL A 1186 2.69 20.91 34.78
N PRO A 1187 2.67 19.95 33.83
CA PRO A 1187 3.66 18.88 33.79
C PRO A 1187 5.06 19.43 33.51
N ILE A 1188 6.08 18.65 33.87
CA ILE A 1188 7.48 18.94 33.52
C ILE A 1188 7.84 18.39 32.15
N ASP A 1189 7.11 17.37 31.69
CA ASP A 1189 7.12 16.79 30.35
C ASP A 1189 5.78 16.06 30.14
N ALA A 1190 5.24 16.09 28.93
CA ALA A 1190 3.97 15.45 28.61
C ALA A 1190 3.98 14.82 27.22
N VAL A 1191 3.05 13.89 27.01
CA VAL A 1191 2.65 13.42 25.68
C VAL A 1191 1.13 13.39 25.60
N ILE A 1192 0.59 14.04 24.58
CA ILE A 1192 -0.84 14.11 24.27
C ILE A 1192 -1.09 13.26 23.04
N TYR A 1193 -1.94 12.24 23.14
CA TYR A 1193 -2.18 11.29 22.05
C TYR A 1193 -3.68 11.10 21.77
N GLY A 1194 -4.01 10.85 20.51
CA GLY A 1194 -5.39 10.69 20.06
C GLY A 1194 -5.73 11.60 18.87
N THR A 1195 -6.94 12.17 18.83
CA THR A 1195 -7.44 12.92 17.66
C THR A 1195 -7.34 14.44 17.84
N THR A 1196 -7.99 14.99 18.87
CA THR A 1196 -8.01 16.43 19.14
C THR A 1196 -8.04 16.68 20.64
N ASN A 1197 -7.17 17.57 21.12
CA ASN A 1197 -7.12 17.99 22.51
C ASN A 1197 -8.22 19.01 22.86
N SER A 1198 -9.48 18.65 22.61
CA SER A 1198 -10.63 19.48 22.95
C SER A 1198 -10.90 19.56 24.47
N GLY A 1199 -10.28 18.67 25.25
CA GLY A 1199 -10.28 18.69 26.71
C GLY A 1199 -9.39 19.77 27.31
N GLY A 1200 -8.51 20.40 26.51
CA GLY A 1200 -7.62 21.47 26.97
C GLY A 1200 -6.48 20.98 27.86
N LEU A 1201 -6.01 19.75 27.66
CA LEU A 1201 -4.87 19.18 28.37
C LEU A 1201 -3.64 20.03 28.14
N VAL A 1202 -2.95 20.41 29.21
CA VAL A 1202 -1.78 21.29 29.11
C VAL A 1202 -0.50 20.49 28.88
N ASP A 1203 0.39 21.02 28.04
CA ASP A 1203 1.75 20.50 27.87
C ASP A 1203 2.71 21.10 28.92
N GLU A 1204 4.01 20.84 28.82
CA GLU A 1204 5.04 21.35 29.73
C GLU A 1204 5.20 22.88 29.70
N THR A 1205 4.60 23.57 28.72
CA THR A 1205 4.53 25.03 28.66
C THR A 1205 3.45 25.60 29.58
N GLY A 1206 2.53 24.77 30.06
CA GLY A 1206 1.38 25.17 30.86
C GLY A 1206 0.24 25.77 30.05
N THR A 1207 0.26 25.60 28.72
CA THR A 1207 -0.84 25.95 27.81
C THR A 1207 -1.42 24.69 27.19
N ALA A 1208 -2.64 24.75 26.66
CA ALA A 1208 -3.25 23.60 26.01
C ALA A 1208 -2.38 23.14 24.82
N GLY A 1209 -1.84 21.93 24.91
CA GLY A 1209 -0.90 21.40 23.92
C GLY A 1209 -1.60 20.89 22.67
N ASN A 1210 -0.85 20.81 21.57
CA ASN A 1210 -1.32 20.07 20.39
C ASN A 1210 -1.24 18.56 20.66
N VAL A 1211 -1.92 17.76 19.84
CA VAL A 1211 -1.74 16.31 19.86
C VAL A 1211 -0.38 15.97 19.25
N ASP A 1212 0.43 15.22 19.99
CA ASP A 1212 1.79 14.84 19.62
C ASP A 1212 1.82 13.64 18.67
N VAL A 1213 0.91 12.70 18.86
CA VAL A 1213 0.81 11.45 18.08
C VAL A 1213 -0.64 10.95 18.06
N GLY A 1214 -1.03 10.23 17.01
CA GLY A 1214 -2.38 9.66 16.89
C GLY A 1214 -2.68 8.58 17.94
N ASN A 1215 -3.84 7.93 17.84
CA ASN A 1215 -4.13 6.77 18.67
C ASN A 1215 -3.37 5.52 18.17
N ALA A 1216 -2.52 4.95 19.03
CA ALA A 1216 -1.78 3.73 18.74
C ALA A 1216 -2.72 2.52 18.55
N PRO A 1217 -2.50 1.70 17.50
CA PRO A 1217 -3.15 0.39 17.37
C PRO A 1217 -2.89 -0.51 18.60
N ALA A 1218 -3.76 -1.49 18.82
CA ALA A 1218 -3.55 -2.48 19.88
C ALA A 1218 -2.17 -3.16 19.71
N THR A 1219 -1.48 -3.42 20.83
CA THR A 1219 -0.10 -3.94 20.93
C THR A 1219 1.02 -2.98 20.53
N ASN A 1220 0.72 -1.76 20.08
CA ASN A 1220 1.73 -0.73 19.81
C ASN A 1220 1.94 0.17 21.03
N SER A 1221 3.16 0.64 21.22
CA SER A 1221 3.46 1.79 22.08
C SER A 1221 3.57 3.06 21.24
N ILE A 1222 3.51 4.22 21.90
CA ILE A 1222 3.99 5.49 21.33
C ILE A 1222 5.38 5.77 21.86
N ARG A 1223 6.31 6.17 20.99
CA ARG A 1223 7.70 6.48 21.38
C ARG A 1223 8.13 7.87 20.91
N ARG A 1224 9.00 8.49 21.70
CA ARG A 1224 9.67 9.75 21.36
C ARG A 1224 10.92 9.46 20.52
N LEU A 1225 11.22 10.33 19.56
CA LEU A 1225 12.43 10.33 18.73
C LEU A 1225 13.46 11.34 19.24
N GLY A 1226 14.71 11.23 18.77
CA GLY A 1226 15.81 12.10 19.20
C GLY A 1226 15.65 13.58 18.81
N ASP A 1227 14.74 13.90 17.89
CA ASP A 1227 14.37 15.27 17.54
C ASP A 1227 13.20 15.82 18.37
N GLY A 1228 12.64 15.01 19.28
CA GLY A 1228 11.53 15.35 20.16
C GLY A 1228 10.14 15.03 19.61
N THR A 1229 10.02 14.53 18.37
CA THR A 1229 8.73 14.10 17.79
C THR A 1229 8.29 12.73 18.31
N TRP A 1230 7.02 12.36 18.09
CA TRP A 1230 6.43 11.11 18.56
C TRP A 1230 5.90 10.26 17.40
N GLU A 1231 6.05 8.94 17.49
CA GLU A 1231 5.57 7.99 16.49
C GLU A 1231 5.03 6.70 17.12
N PHE A 1232 4.32 5.90 16.32
CA PHE A 1232 3.92 4.54 16.70
C PHE A 1232 5.10 3.58 16.65
N ASN A 1233 5.20 2.73 17.67
CA ASN A 1233 6.18 1.68 17.72
C ASN A 1233 5.46 0.31 17.78
N PRO A 1234 5.48 -0.46 16.67
CA PRO A 1234 4.83 -1.77 16.60
C PRO A 1234 5.57 -2.86 17.39
N ALA A 1235 6.78 -2.56 17.89
CA ALA A 1235 7.54 -3.46 18.75
C ALA A 1235 7.93 -2.71 20.03
N PRO A 1236 7.06 -2.67 21.07
CA PRO A 1236 7.30 -1.92 22.28
C PRO A 1236 8.65 -2.27 22.92
N THR A 1237 9.43 -1.27 23.32
CA THR A 1237 10.83 -1.46 23.76
C THR A 1237 11.08 -1.08 25.22
N PRO A 1238 10.31 -1.61 26.21
CA PRO A 1238 10.44 -1.18 27.60
C PRO A 1238 11.85 -1.42 28.17
N ASN A 1239 12.55 -2.44 27.67
CA ASN A 1239 13.88 -2.84 28.17
C ASN A 1239 15.06 -2.21 27.41
N LEU A 1240 14.80 -1.40 26.39
CA LEU A 1240 15.84 -0.68 25.65
C LEU A 1240 15.93 0.76 26.12
N CYS A 1241 17.15 1.20 26.40
CA CYS A 1241 17.47 2.58 26.71
C CYS A 1241 18.39 3.18 25.64
N PRO A 1242 17.84 3.56 24.47
CA PRO A 1242 18.62 4.24 23.45
C PRO A 1242 19.07 5.63 23.94
N PRO A 1243 20.22 6.15 23.47
CA PRO A 1243 20.64 7.50 23.80
C PRO A 1243 19.68 8.53 23.18
N PHE A 1244 19.13 9.41 24.01
CA PHE A 1244 18.36 10.59 23.62
C PHE A 1244 19.19 11.87 23.80
#